data_AF-A0A944CVF7-F1
#
_entry.id   AF-A0A944CVF7-F1
#
_cell.length_a   1.000
_cell.length_b   1.000
_cell.length_c   1.000
_cell.angle_alpha   90.00
_cell.angle_beta   90.00
_cell.angle_gamma   90.00
#
_symmetry.space_group_name_H-M   'P 1'
#
loop_
_entity.id
_entity.type
_entity.pdbx_description
1 polymer ?
#
loop_
_entity_poly.entity_id
_entity_poly.type
_entity_poly.pdbx_seq_one_letter_code
_entity_poly.pdbx_strand_id
1 'polypeptide(L)'
;MFDSSEKSFDSSLSGLGNFSTYLDKDPLSSSLTVSSSQQLPSVNAPVDYAGNTLATARAVGTLTGTQSFSDWVGSADIDDYYSFNVGTQSNFSLSLTGLSADADVQLLDSSGGVISSSTAGGTTSESITTQLSAGTYYARVYQCRGDTNYSLSLNATALPVDNAENTLATARAVGTLTGTQSFSDWVGTGDIDDYYSFNVGTQSNFSLSLTGLSADADVKLLDSSGTAISSSTAGGTTSESITTQLSAGTYYARVYQCRGDTNYSLSLNATALPVDNAGNTLATARAVGTLTGTQSFSDWVGTGDIDDYYSFNVGTQSNFSLSLTGLSADADVKLLDSSGGVISSSTASGTTSESITTQLSAGTYYARVYQCRGDTNYSLSLNATALPVDNAGNTLATARAVGTLTGTQSFSDWVGTGDIDDYYSFNVGTQSNFSLSLTGLSADADVKLLDSSGGVISSSTASGTTSESITTQLSAGTYYARVYQCRGDTNYSLSLTATVTPVDNALDTARAVGTLTGTQSFSDWVGSADTNDYYSFNVGTQSNFSLSLTGLSADADVQLLDSSGGVISRSTASGNTSESITRQLITGNYYVRVYQCSGDTNYSLSLTATDVAPTPSPTPIPTDWYSQNLKDAQIITLASSLAADGNLSRNDMISLFRDAKDGGVIDANELTDLRTLVSNSTLFTMADSVKVLSNKIANSDVANTRSGIGNLFVGSSDTQMENLIGKWFLGTARPVTGSGLTYSYVGGSLFQNGLSADDVYQGAVGDCYYVATLASIAQEKPDYIQNMFTDNGDNTFTVRFYNNGVADYVTVDRYLPTYSSGNAVYAGWGGGSYTSTSNELWVALAEKAYAQLAESGWSRSSTSTNSYAAISGGWMDTVIRQVTGLGTSSFEAVNMNQTQLINLVNSNQILTVGFVYAAGNTLGVVNGHAYTITAYNATNQTFHLRNPWGSTHADVTWSQLVSLRGIIEWSNT
;
A
#
# COMPACT_ATOMS: atom_id res chain seq x y z
N MET A 1 -23.25 -15.70 10.32
CA MET A 1 -24.47 -16.12 9.60
C MET A 1 -25.04 -17.30 10.36
N PHE A 2 -26.14 -17.07 11.08
CA PHE A 2 -26.97 -18.14 11.64
C PHE A 2 -28.13 -18.36 10.66
N ASP A 3 -28.25 -19.59 10.18
CA ASP A 3 -29.47 -20.09 9.54
C ASP A 3 -29.64 -21.57 9.94
N SER A 4 -30.83 -22.08 9.68
CA SER A 4 -31.70 -22.75 10.61
C SER A 4 -32.26 -24.06 10.04
N SER A 5 -33.03 -24.77 10.88
CA SER A 5 -34.06 -25.79 10.56
C SER A 5 -33.56 -27.23 10.32
N GLU A 6 -34.07 -28.26 11.01
CA GLU A 6 -35.40 -28.92 10.88
C GLU A 6 -35.61 -29.91 12.07
N LYS A 7 -36.67 -29.76 12.88
CA LYS A 7 -37.93 -30.56 12.96
C LYS A 7 -37.76 -32.07 13.25
N SER A 8 -38.06 -32.58 14.45
CA SER A 8 -39.34 -32.90 15.13
C SER A 8 -40.04 -34.18 14.65
N PHE A 9 -40.18 -35.19 15.53
CA PHE A 9 -41.36 -36.06 15.60
C PHE A 9 -41.57 -36.58 17.04
N ASP A 10 -42.83 -36.52 17.44
CA ASP A 10 -43.44 -36.93 18.70
C ASP A 10 -44.07 -38.33 18.56
N SER A 11 -44.32 -38.97 19.70
CA SER A 11 -45.51 -39.77 20.06
C SER A 11 -45.31 -41.23 20.52
N SER A 12 -45.57 -41.40 21.82
CA SER A 12 -46.54 -42.35 22.42
C SER A 12 -46.11 -43.75 22.94
N LEU A 13 -46.63 -44.01 24.15
CA LEU A 13 -46.74 -45.24 24.96
C LEU A 13 -47.34 -46.43 24.16
N SER A 14 -47.13 -47.71 24.49
CA SER A 14 -47.66 -48.51 25.63
C SER A 14 -47.10 -49.96 25.52
N GLY A 15 -46.77 -50.72 26.57
CA GLY A 15 -47.69 -51.37 27.52
C GLY A 15 -47.98 -52.86 27.20
N LEU A 16 -47.31 -53.77 27.94
CA LEU A 16 -47.74 -55.10 28.47
C LEU A 16 -48.03 -56.34 27.58
N GLY A 17 -47.51 -57.48 28.07
CA GLY A 17 -48.06 -58.86 27.97
C GLY A 17 -47.57 -59.68 26.76
N ASN A 18 -47.36 -61.00 26.79
CA ASN A 18 -47.71 -62.06 27.74
C ASN A 18 -47.12 -63.42 27.25
N PHE A 19 -46.75 -64.28 28.22
CA PHE A 19 -46.84 -65.76 28.29
C PHE A 19 -46.00 -66.78 27.46
N SER A 20 -45.52 -67.77 28.25
CA SER A 20 -45.38 -69.23 28.01
C SER A 20 -44.27 -69.73 27.08
N THR A 21 -43.52 -70.83 27.32
CA THR A 21 -43.54 -71.91 28.34
C THR A 21 -42.33 -72.86 28.15
N TYR A 22 -41.96 -73.56 29.24
CA TYR A 22 -41.52 -74.97 29.35
C TYR A 22 -40.05 -75.43 29.24
N LEU A 23 -39.72 -76.34 30.18
CA LEU A 23 -38.66 -77.39 30.25
C LEU A 23 -37.26 -76.93 30.71
N ASP A 24 -36.55 -77.58 31.64
CA ASP A 24 -36.75 -78.81 32.44
C ASP A 24 -35.70 -78.87 33.58
N LYS A 25 -36.02 -79.64 34.63
CA LYS A 25 -35.13 -80.35 35.60
C LYS A 25 -34.42 -79.64 36.79
N ASP A 26 -35.13 -79.71 37.92
CA ASP A 26 -34.75 -80.29 39.24
C ASP A 26 -33.75 -81.50 39.13
N PRO A 27 -33.05 -82.00 40.20
CA PRO A 27 -33.66 -82.24 41.52
C PRO A 27 -32.73 -82.17 42.77
N LEU A 28 -33.32 -81.98 43.96
CA LEU A 28 -33.44 -83.01 45.03
C LEU A 28 -33.63 -82.39 46.42
N SER A 29 -34.82 -82.67 46.95
CA SER A 29 -35.13 -82.75 48.37
C SER A 29 -34.50 -83.99 49.02
N SER A 30 -34.27 -83.93 50.34
CA SER A 30 -34.57 -85.07 51.21
C SER A 30 -35.16 -84.59 52.53
N SER A 31 -36.47 -84.81 52.63
CA SER A 31 -37.21 -85.13 53.85
C SER A 31 -36.76 -86.48 54.43
N LEU A 32 -36.77 -86.66 55.76
CA LEU A 32 -37.66 -87.61 56.47
C LEU A 32 -37.18 -88.01 57.89
N THR A 33 -38.02 -87.69 58.87
CA THR A 33 -38.55 -88.56 59.95
C THR A 33 -38.76 -90.03 59.52
N VAL A 34 -38.67 -91.13 60.31
CA VAL A 34 -39.06 -91.38 61.72
C VAL A 34 -38.79 -92.85 62.15
N SER A 35 -38.82 -93.06 63.48
CA SER A 35 -39.07 -94.28 64.29
C SER A 35 -37.83 -95.05 64.78
N SER A 36 -37.70 -95.45 66.05
CA SER A 36 -38.73 -95.70 67.08
C SER A 36 -38.20 -95.51 68.52
N SER A 37 -39.18 -95.22 69.38
CA SER A 37 -39.28 -95.20 70.84
C SER A 37 -38.62 -96.40 71.58
N GLN A 38 -38.32 -96.42 72.89
CA GLN A 38 -38.93 -95.78 74.07
C GLN A 38 -37.95 -95.66 75.25
N GLN A 39 -38.23 -94.65 76.09
CA GLN A 39 -38.29 -94.66 77.57
C GLN A 39 -37.24 -93.84 78.36
N LEU A 40 -37.75 -92.73 78.90
CA LEU A 40 -37.21 -91.75 79.89
C LEU A 40 -37.43 -92.22 81.37
N PRO A 41 -37.12 -91.44 82.44
CA PRO A 41 -35.93 -90.62 82.82
C PRO A 41 -35.58 -90.64 84.35
N SER A 42 -34.59 -89.84 84.82
CA SER A 42 -34.66 -89.05 86.09
C SER A 42 -33.50 -88.02 86.31
N VAL A 43 -33.71 -86.77 85.85
CA VAL A 43 -33.52 -85.42 86.47
C VAL A 43 -32.51 -85.19 87.63
N ASN A 44 -31.39 -84.49 87.35
CA ASN A 44 -31.08 -83.09 87.79
C ASN A 44 -29.64 -82.66 87.40
N ALA A 45 -29.20 -82.92 86.16
CA ALA A 45 -27.91 -82.39 85.65
C ALA A 45 -28.10 -80.95 85.13
N PRO A 46 -27.10 -80.06 85.28
CA PRO A 46 -27.11 -78.78 84.58
C PRO A 46 -27.30 -79.02 83.08
N VAL A 47 -28.00 -78.12 82.39
CA VAL A 47 -28.23 -78.27 80.95
C VAL A 47 -26.92 -77.97 80.24
N ASP A 48 -26.32 -79.01 79.67
CA ASP A 48 -25.17 -78.95 78.78
C ASP A 48 -25.62 -78.47 77.39
N TYR A 49 -25.00 -77.39 76.89
CA TYR A 49 -25.24 -76.86 75.55
C TYR A 49 -24.06 -77.07 74.57
N ALA A 50 -22.92 -77.59 75.01
CA ALA A 50 -21.70 -77.73 74.23
C ALA A 50 -21.13 -79.15 74.28
N GLY A 51 -21.16 -79.88 73.15
CA GLY A 51 -20.78 -81.30 73.18
C GLY A 51 -19.27 -81.56 73.36
N ASN A 52 -18.96 -82.75 73.88
CA ASN A 52 -17.63 -83.27 74.24
C ASN A 52 -16.69 -83.67 73.09
N THR A 53 -17.03 -83.36 71.84
CA THR A 53 -16.19 -83.70 70.68
C THR A 53 -16.27 -82.59 69.63
N LEU A 54 -15.26 -82.51 68.73
CA LEU A 54 -15.31 -81.57 67.60
C LEU A 54 -16.58 -81.74 66.73
N ALA A 55 -17.08 -82.97 66.57
CA ALA A 55 -18.25 -83.26 65.75
C ALA A 55 -19.57 -82.82 66.41
N THR A 56 -19.58 -82.68 67.74
CA THR A 56 -20.73 -82.29 68.54
C THR A 56 -20.59 -80.88 69.11
N ALA A 57 -19.58 -80.13 68.67
CA ALA A 57 -19.28 -78.79 69.16
C ALA A 57 -20.47 -77.84 68.97
N ARG A 58 -20.70 -76.97 69.94
CA ARG A 58 -21.69 -75.91 69.85
C ARG A 58 -21.30 -74.94 68.74
N ALA A 59 -22.16 -74.81 67.73
CA ALA A 59 -21.93 -73.88 66.62
C ALA A 59 -22.16 -72.43 67.08
N VAL A 60 -21.08 -71.65 67.16
CA VAL A 60 -21.08 -70.21 67.44
C VAL A 60 -21.34 -69.38 66.18
N GLY A 61 -20.96 -69.91 65.01
CA GLY A 61 -21.01 -69.20 63.73
C GLY A 61 -19.83 -68.24 63.55
N THR A 62 -19.97 -67.27 62.65
CA THR A 62 -18.91 -66.30 62.39
C THR A 62 -18.84 -65.25 63.48
N LEU A 63 -17.67 -65.03 64.06
CA LEU A 63 -17.45 -63.97 65.05
C LEU A 63 -17.46 -62.60 64.35
N THR A 64 -18.52 -61.82 64.58
CA THR A 64 -18.66 -60.42 64.11
C THR A 64 -18.59 -59.41 65.25
N GLY A 65 -18.28 -59.88 66.45
CA GLY A 65 -18.17 -59.14 67.71
C GLY A 65 -18.01 -60.12 68.88
N THR A 66 -17.98 -59.61 70.10
CA THR A 66 -17.83 -60.45 71.30
C THR A 66 -19.09 -61.28 71.54
N GLN A 67 -18.96 -62.61 71.47
CA GLN A 67 -20.01 -63.56 71.82
C GLN A 67 -19.66 -64.22 73.15
N SER A 68 -20.63 -64.30 74.07
CA SER A 68 -20.41 -64.90 75.39
C SER A 68 -21.39 -66.05 75.63
N PHE A 69 -20.88 -67.13 76.20
CA PHE A 69 -21.59 -68.36 76.50
C PHE A 69 -21.41 -68.69 77.97
N SER A 70 -22.42 -69.31 78.56
CA SER A 70 -22.31 -69.89 79.89
C SER A 70 -22.65 -71.37 79.79
N ASP A 71 -21.81 -72.19 80.39
CA ASP A 71 -21.96 -73.64 80.46
C ASP A 71 -21.18 -74.16 81.68
N TRP A 72 -20.97 -75.48 81.77
CA TRP A 72 -20.24 -76.10 82.85
C TRP A 72 -19.43 -77.30 82.36
N VAL A 73 -18.26 -77.54 82.96
CA VAL A 73 -17.52 -78.79 82.79
C VAL A 73 -17.38 -79.48 84.14
N GLY A 74 -17.39 -80.81 84.14
CA GLY A 74 -17.37 -81.62 85.34
C GLY A 74 -17.17 -83.11 85.06
N SER A 75 -17.24 -83.91 86.12
CA SER A 75 -16.96 -85.35 86.04
C SER A 75 -17.91 -86.14 85.13
N ALA A 76 -19.09 -85.60 84.82
CA ALA A 76 -20.04 -86.16 83.86
C ALA A 76 -19.97 -85.52 82.46
N ASP A 77 -19.22 -84.43 82.33
CA ASP A 77 -19.13 -83.57 81.14
C ASP A 77 -17.74 -82.92 81.05
N ILE A 78 -16.77 -83.67 80.53
CA ILE A 78 -15.34 -83.36 80.74
C ILE A 78 -14.80 -82.32 79.76
N ASP A 79 -15.51 -82.08 78.67
CA ASP A 79 -15.08 -81.29 77.53
C ASP A 79 -16.27 -80.55 76.92
N ASP A 80 -16.10 -79.24 76.69
CA ASP A 80 -17.05 -78.44 75.93
C ASP A 80 -16.36 -77.86 74.72
N TYR A 81 -16.80 -78.27 73.53
CA TYR A 81 -16.28 -77.73 72.28
C TYR A 81 -17.22 -76.67 71.70
N TYR A 82 -16.65 -75.55 71.26
CA TYR A 82 -17.32 -74.48 70.55
C TYR A 82 -16.68 -74.32 69.18
N SER A 83 -17.46 -74.43 68.11
CA SER A 83 -16.97 -74.20 66.74
C SER A 83 -17.33 -72.79 66.29
N PHE A 84 -16.35 -72.03 65.82
CA PHE A 84 -16.55 -70.67 65.34
C PHE A 84 -15.76 -70.41 64.05
N ASN A 85 -16.24 -69.45 63.26
CA ASN A 85 -15.57 -69.00 62.05
C ASN A 85 -15.00 -67.60 62.25
N VAL A 86 -13.82 -67.38 61.68
CA VAL A 86 -13.21 -66.07 61.50
C VAL A 86 -13.34 -65.73 60.02
N GLY A 87 -14.02 -64.63 59.69
CA GLY A 87 -14.38 -64.30 58.30
C GLY A 87 -13.25 -63.68 57.47
N THR A 88 -12.39 -62.89 58.12
CA THR A 88 -11.17 -62.27 57.56
C THR A 88 -10.08 -62.34 58.62
N GLN A 89 -8.81 -62.14 58.27
CA GLN A 89 -7.74 -62.14 59.27
C GLN A 89 -8.07 -61.15 60.41
N SER A 90 -8.04 -61.65 61.65
CA SER A 90 -8.58 -60.94 62.80
C SER A 90 -7.68 -61.10 64.02
N ASN A 91 -7.63 -60.08 64.86
CA ASN A 91 -7.14 -60.22 66.23
C ASN A 91 -8.21 -60.97 67.05
N PHE A 92 -7.92 -62.21 67.42
CA PHE A 92 -8.78 -63.08 68.20
C PHE A 92 -8.43 -62.99 69.70
N SER A 93 -9.46 -62.90 70.54
CA SER A 93 -9.35 -63.00 71.98
C SER A 93 -10.41 -63.95 72.53
N LEU A 94 -9.99 -64.85 73.41
CA LEU A 94 -10.81 -65.75 74.19
C LEU A 94 -10.59 -65.46 75.67
N SER A 95 -11.67 -65.43 76.46
CA SER A 95 -11.57 -65.39 77.92
C SER A 95 -12.56 -66.36 78.55
N LEU A 96 -12.10 -67.13 79.55
CA LEU A 96 -12.92 -68.00 80.39
C LEU A 96 -12.96 -67.42 81.80
N THR A 97 -14.14 -67.13 82.31
CA THR A 97 -14.34 -66.51 83.62
C THR A 97 -15.43 -67.24 84.41
N GLY A 98 -15.67 -66.85 85.66
CA GLY A 98 -16.79 -67.40 86.46
C GLY A 98 -16.54 -68.79 87.04
N LEU A 99 -15.29 -69.25 87.08
CA LEU A 99 -14.90 -70.57 87.57
C LEU A 99 -15.07 -70.72 89.10
N SER A 100 -15.67 -71.82 89.53
CA SER A 100 -15.73 -72.28 90.94
C SER A 100 -14.82 -73.47 91.22
N ALA A 101 -14.27 -74.11 90.18
CA ALA A 101 -13.24 -75.14 90.22
C ALA A 101 -12.37 -75.05 88.95
N ASP A 102 -11.36 -75.91 88.81
CA ASP A 102 -10.30 -75.77 87.82
C ASP A 102 -10.71 -76.27 86.42
N ALA A 103 -10.67 -75.37 85.43
CA ALA A 103 -10.94 -75.65 84.03
C ALA A 103 -10.03 -74.80 83.13
N ASP A 104 -9.47 -75.45 82.11
CA ASP A 104 -8.53 -74.87 81.17
C ASP A 104 -9.21 -74.61 79.81
N VAL A 105 -8.53 -73.83 78.96
CA VAL A 105 -8.97 -73.60 77.58
C VAL A 105 -7.89 -73.87 76.55
N GLN A 106 -8.31 -74.46 75.45
CA GLN A 106 -7.53 -74.62 74.22
C GLN A 106 -8.23 -73.95 73.04
N LEU A 107 -7.44 -73.25 72.24
CA LEU A 107 -7.80 -72.84 70.90
C LEU A 107 -7.22 -73.85 69.92
N LEU A 108 -8.05 -74.35 69.02
CA LEU A 108 -7.75 -75.45 68.12
C LEU A 108 -8.01 -75.04 66.65
N ASP A 109 -7.23 -75.61 65.73
CA ASP A 109 -7.47 -75.51 64.29
C ASP A 109 -8.64 -76.42 63.84
N SER A 110 -8.97 -76.35 62.54
CA SER A 110 -10.08 -77.11 61.97
C SER A 110 -9.89 -78.63 61.99
N SER A 111 -8.66 -79.12 62.18
CA SER A 111 -8.31 -80.53 62.31
C SER A 111 -8.24 -81.01 63.77
N GLY A 112 -8.40 -80.11 64.74
CA GLY A 112 -8.27 -80.38 66.17
C GLY A 112 -6.85 -80.26 66.71
N GLY A 113 -5.90 -79.70 65.94
CA GLY A 113 -4.57 -79.35 66.42
C GLY A 113 -4.60 -78.13 67.35
N VAL A 114 -3.85 -78.16 68.45
CA VAL A 114 -3.81 -77.03 69.41
C VAL A 114 -2.98 -75.88 68.82
N ILE A 115 -3.63 -74.72 68.65
CA ILE A 115 -3.01 -73.46 68.26
C ILE A 115 -2.42 -72.75 69.49
N SER A 116 -3.21 -72.68 70.57
CA SER A 116 -2.81 -72.03 71.82
C SER A 116 -3.60 -72.61 72.99
N SER A 117 -3.07 -72.52 74.21
CA SER A 117 -3.73 -72.97 75.43
C SER A 117 -3.49 -72.01 76.59
N SER A 118 -4.43 -71.96 77.53
CA SER A 118 -4.28 -71.29 78.82
C SER A 118 -4.68 -72.28 79.93
N THR A 119 -3.83 -72.41 80.95
CA THR A 119 -3.87 -73.47 81.97
C THR A 119 -3.64 -72.93 83.40
N ALA A 120 -4.19 -71.76 83.69
CA ALA A 120 -4.02 -71.05 84.95
C ALA A 120 -4.85 -71.69 86.07
N GLY A 121 -4.23 -72.62 86.81
CA GLY A 121 -4.95 -73.44 87.80
C GLY A 121 -5.78 -72.71 88.87
N GLY A 122 -6.69 -73.47 89.48
CA GLY A 122 -7.62 -73.00 90.52
C GLY A 122 -8.89 -72.36 89.95
N THR A 123 -9.25 -71.16 90.41
CA THR A 123 -10.44 -70.41 89.91
C THR A 123 -10.03 -69.16 89.13
N THR A 124 -8.80 -69.14 88.62
CA THR A 124 -8.25 -68.00 87.87
C THR A 124 -8.92 -67.96 86.50
N SER A 125 -9.14 -66.77 85.94
CA SER A 125 -9.68 -66.67 84.59
C SER A 125 -8.62 -67.08 83.56
N GLU A 126 -9.03 -67.79 82.53
CA GLU A 126 -8.19 -68.13 81.40
C GLU A 126 -8.31 -67.07 80.30
N SER A 127 -7.23 -66.84 79.55
CA SER A 127 -7.27 -65.96 78.39
C SER A 127 -6.29 -66.37 77.30
N ILE A 128 -6.73 -66.29 76.05
CA ILE A 128 -5.88 -66.46 74.86
C ILE A 128 -6.07 -65.23 73.97
N THR A 129 -4.98 -64.62 73.52
CA THR A 129 -5.00 -63.59 72.46
C THR A 129 -4.03 -63.98 71.35
N THR A 130 -4.49 -64.05 70.11
CA THR A 130 -3.67 -64.39 68.94
C THR A 130 -4.30 -63.83 67.67
N GLN A 131 -3.57 -63.80 66.56
CA GLN A 131 -4.17 -63.56 65.25
C GLN A 131 -4.62 -64.88 64.62
N LEU A 132 -5.79 -64.86 63.97
CA LEU A 132 -6.33 -65.97 63.22
C LEU A 132 -6.63 -65.51 61.79
N SER A 133 -6.16 -66.28 60.80
CA SER A 133 -6.58 -66.13 59.40
C SER A 133 -8.04 -66.54 59.23
N ALA A 134 -8.65 -66.18 58.10
CA ALA A 134 -10.01 -66.62 57.78
C ALA A 134 -10.10 -68.15 57.79
N GLY A 135 -11.06 -68.71 58.52
CA GLY A 135 -11.17 -70.16 58.70
C GLY A 135 -12.07 -70.57 59.86
N THR A 136 -12.23 -71.88 60.01
CA THR A 136 -12.98 -72.51 61.10
C THR A 136 -12.03 -72.95 62.20
N TYR A 137 -12.38 -72.62 63.44
CA TYR A 137 -11.60 -72.91 64.64
C TYR A 137 -12.49 -73.47 65.73
N TYR A 138 -11.87 -74.07 66.74
CA TYR A 138 -12.59 -74.58 67.91
C TYR A 138 -11.99 -74.02 69.21
N ALA A 139 -12.85 -73.65 70.15
CA ALA A 139 -12.46 -73.46 71.53
C ALA A 139 -12.89 -74.71 72.31
N ARG A 140 -11.96 -75.32 73.04
CA ARG A 140 -12.23 -76.43 73.96
C ARG A 140 -12.03 -75.93 75.37
N VAL A 141 -13.09 -75.95 76.16
CA VAL A 141 -13.03 -75.81 77.62
C VAL A 141 -13.01 -77.22 78.18
N TYR A 142 -12.08 -77.56 79.08
CA TYR A 142 -12.02 -78.91 79.62
C TYR A 142 -11.77 -78.91 81.12
N GLN A 143 -12.36 -79.89 81.80
CA GLN A 143 -12.21 -80.03 83.24
C GLN A 143 -10.76 -80.39 83.58
N CYS A 144 -10.13 -79.58 84.43
CA CYS A 144 -8.88 -79.93 85.08
C CYS A 144 -9.12 -80.60 86.44
N ARG A 145 -9.93 -79.96 87.30
CA ARG A 145 -10.23 -80.49 88.64
C ARG A 145 -11.50 -79.89 89.25
N GLY A 146 -12.48 -80.75 89.50
CA GLY A 146 -13.74 -80.39 90.16
C GLY A 146 -14.74 -79.80 89.18
N ASP A 147 -16.02 -79.86 89.51
CA ASP A 147 -17.09 -79.41 88.61
C ASP A 147 -17.23 -77.89 88.70
N THR A 148 -17.27 -77.20 87.56
CA THR A 148 -17.33 -75.73 87.51
C THR A 148 -18.25 -75.24 86.40
N ASN A 149 -19.04 -74.22 86.73
CA ASN A 149 -19.65 -73.38 85.70
C ASN A 149 -18.59 -72.43 85.14
N TYR A 150 -18.80 -71.92 83.95
CA TYR A 150 -17.95 -70.89 83.36
C TYR A 150 -18.75 -69.92 82.49
N SER A 151 -18.12 -68.80 82.18
CA SER A 151 -18.52 -67.90 81.10
C SER A 151 -17.37 -67.76 80.10
N LEU A 152 -17.59 -68.28 78.90
CA LEU A 152 -16.65 -68.22 77.78
C LEU A 152 -17.01 -67.02 76.91
N SER A 153 -16.06 -66.12 76.70
CA SER A 153 -16.18 -65.00 75.78
C SER A 153 -15.22 -65.16 74.61
N LEU A 154 -15.74 -65.10 73.39
CA LEU A 154 -15.01 -65.21 72.14
C LEU A 154 -15.19 -63.91 71.34
N ASN A 155 -14.09 -63.30 70.92
CA ASN A 155 -14.12 -62.11 70.07
C ASN A 155 -13.07 -62.23 68.97
N ALA A 156 -13.42 -61.80 67.76
CA ALA A 156 -12.49 -61.62 66.66
C ALA A 156 -12.74 -60.24 66.07
N THR A 157 -11.72 -59.37 66.13
CA THR A 157 -11.79 -58.04 65.51
C THR A 157 -11.00 -58.10 64.21
N ALA A 158 -11.71 -57.93 63.08
CA ALA A 158 -11.08 -57.92 61.77
C ALA A 158 -9.96 -56.87 61.71
N LEU A 159 -8.80 -57.28 61.18
CA LEU A 159 -7.79 -56.31 60.77
C LEU A 159 -8.32 -55.53 59.56
N PRO A 160 -7.93 -54.25 59.39
CA PRO A 160 -8.15 -53.56 58.14
C PRO A 160 -7.54 -54.38 56.99
N VAL A 161 -8.20 -54.38 55.83
CA VAL A 161 -7.65 -55.07 54.65
C VAL A 161 -6.43 -54.29 54.19
N ASP A 162 -5.24 -54.88 54.33
CA ASP A 162 -4.01 -54.40 53.70
C ASP A 162 -4.17 -54.52 52.18
N ASN A 163 -4.08 -53.39 51.47
CA ASN A 163 -4.09 -53.35 50.01
C ASN A 163 -2.75 -52.90 49.42
N ALA A 164 -1.74 -52.64 50.25
CA ALA A 164 -0.46 -52.06 49.89
C ALA A 164 0.70 -52.86 50.49
N GLU A 165 1.14 -53.89 49.76
CA GLU A 165 2.14 -54.86 50.20
C GLU A 165 3.48 -54.27 50.73
N ASN A 166 4.12 -55.05 51.60
CA ASN A 166 5.31 -54.67 52.39
C ASN A 166 6.67 -54.65 51.67
N THR A 167 6.71 -54.82 50.35
CA THR A 167 7.99 -54.83 49.61
C THR A 167 7.94 -54.06 48.31
N LEU A 168 9.09 -53.53 47.88
CA LEU A 168 9.24 -52.85 46.59
C LEU A 168 8.80 -53.72 45.39
N ALA A 169 9.01 -55.04 45.46
CA ALA A 169 8.70 -55.99 44.38
C ALA A 169 7.20 -56.29 44.26
N THR A 170 6.46 -56.16 45.36
CA THR A 170 5.01 -56.45 45.44
C THR A 170 4.18 -55.18 45.58
N ALA A 171 4.81 -54.00 45.51
CA ALA A 171 4.18 -52.70 45.68
C ALA A 171 2.86 -52.55 44.90
N ARG A 172 1.87 -51.93 45.54
CA ARG A 172 0.58 -51.62 44.92
C ARG A 172 0.78 -50.77 43.68
N ALA A 173 0.38 -51.28 42.52
CA ALA A 173 0.51 -50.57 41.26
C ALA A 173 -0.55 -49.45 41.15
N VAL A 174 -0.10 -48.20 41.24
CA VAL A 174 -0.93 -47.00 41.00
C VAL A 174 -1.07 -46.71 39.51
N GLY A 175 -0.04 -47.04 38.73
CA GLY A 175 0.04 -46.71 37.30
C GLY A 175 0.59 -45.30 37.06
N THR A 176 0.33 -44.75 35.88
CA THR A 176 0.80 -43.39 35.52
C THR A 176 -0.07 -42.33 36.19
N LEU A 177 0.55 -41.39 36.90
CA LEU A 177 -0.16 -40.26 37.50
C LEU A 177 -0.60 -39.28 36.41
N THR A 178 -1.91 -39.24 36.13
CA THR A 178 -2.55 -38.28 35.21
C THR A 178 -3.39 -37.22 35.94
N GLY A 179 -3.36 -37.25 37.27
CA GLY A 179 -4.09 -36.38 38.19
C GLY A 179 -3.84 -36.84 39.63
N THR A 180 -4.51 -36.22 40.60
CA THR A 180 -4.41 -36.64 42.00
C THR A 180 -5.07 -38.00 42.21
N GLN A 181 -4.30 -38.97 42.69
CA GLN A 181 -4.75 -40.30 43.09
C GLN A 181 -4.67 -40.41 44.61
N SER A 182 -5.74 -40.90 45.24
CA SER A 182 -5.81 -41.02 46.69
C SER A 182 -6.12 -42.44 47.12
N PHE A 183 -5.41 -42.90 48.15
CA PHE A 183 -5.49 -44.24 48.72
C PHE A 183 -5.72 -44.13 50.22
N SER A 184 -6.36 -45.14 50.79
CA SER A 184 -6.47 -45.31 52.24
C SER A 184 -6.00 -46.71 52.57
N ASP A 185 -5.16 -46.80 53.59
CA ASP A 185 -4.60 -48.06 54.11
C ASP A 185 -4.16 -47.84 55.57
N TRP A 186 -3.38 -48.76 56.12
CA TRP A 186 -2.88 -48.69 57.49
C TRP A 186 -1.46 -49.26 57.59
N VAL A 187 -0.68 -48.77 58.55
CA VAL A 187 0.59 -49.40 58.94
C VAL A 187 0.56 -49.68 60.44
N GLY A 188 1.17 -50.77 60.87
CA GLY A 188 1.13 -51.25 62.24
C GLY A 188 2.04 -52.44 62.54
N THR A 189 1.93 -52.98 63.75
CA THR A 189 2.78 -54.07 64.26
C THR A 189 2.72 -55.39 63.45
N GLY A 190 1.70 -55.57 62.61
CA GLY A 190 1.58 -56.69 61.67
C GLY A 190 1.78 -56.33 60.20
N ASP A 191 2.02 -55.04 59.91
CA ASP A 191 2.04 -54.45 58.57
C ASP A 191 2.90 -53.17 58.58
N ILE A 192 4.22 -53.32 58.55
CA ILE A 192 5.14 -52.24 58.96
C ILE A 192 5.45 -51.25 57.84
N ASP A 193 5.17 -51.63 56.60
CA ASP A 193 5.56 -50.93 55.39
C ASP A 193 4.50 -51.08 54.31
N ASP A 194 4.15 -49.97 53.66
CA ASP A 194 3.27 -49.99 52.50
C ASP A 194 3.98 -49.35 51.32
N TYR A 195 4.12 -50.11 50.22
CA TYR A 195 4.75 -49.61 49.00
C TYR A 195 3.73 -49.37 47.89
N TYR A 196 3.81 -48.19 47.28
CA TYR A 196 3.03 -47.78 46.12
C TYR A 196 3.96 -47.52 44.94
N SER A 197 3.77 -48.24 43.84
CA SER A 197 4.51 -48.04 42.58
C SER A 197 3.74 -47.12 41.65
N PHE A 198 4.34 -46.02 41.19
CA PHE A 198 3.71 -45.11 40.24
C PHE A 198 4.69 -44.67 39.14
N ASN A 199 4.13 -44.28 38.00
CA ASN A 199 4.89 -43.74 36.87
C ASN A 199 4.62 -42.25 36.70
N VAL A 200 5.68 -41.51 36.38
CA VAL A 200 5.62 -40.13 35.90
C VAL A 200 5.91 -40.18 34.40
N GLY A 201 4.98 -39.72 33.58
CA GLY A 201 5.06 -39.87 32.11
C GLY A 201 6.01 -38.89 31.42
N THR A 202 6.09 -37.65 31.93
CA THR A 202 7.00 -36.58 31.50
C THR A 202 7.51 -35.87 32.74
N GLN A 203 8.58 -35.07 32.62
CA GLN A 203 9.06 -34.31 33.79
C GLN A 203 7.91 -33.51 34.41
N SER A 204 7.73 -33.64 35.73
CA SER A 204 6.54 -33.17 36.43
C SER A 204 6.88 -32.60 37.80
N ASN A 205 6.11 -31.60 38.24
CA ASN A 205 6.04 -31.20 39.64
C ASN A 205 5.24 -32.27 40.40
N PHE A 206 5.91 -33.05 41.23
CA PHE A 206 5.32 -34.11 42.06
C PHE A 206 5.01 -33.60 43.46
N SER A 207 3.85 -33.99 43.97
CA SER A 207 3.45 -33.78 45.35
C SER A 207 2.85 -35.05 45.95
N LEU A 208 3.26 -35.36 47.16
CA LEU A 208 2.74 -36.42 48.01
C LEU A 208 2.21 -35.81 49.30
N SER A 209 1.07 -36.28 49.78
CA SER A 209 0.57 -35.97 51.13
C SER A 209 0.05 -37.22 51.83
N LEU A 210 0.43 -37.40 53.09
CA LEU A 210 -0.08 -38.43 53.99
C LEU A 210 -0.88 -37.77 55.10
N THR A 211 -2.15 -38.15 55.26
CA THR A 211 -3.07 -37.53 56.23
C THR A 211 -3.87 -38.61 56.97
N GLY A 212 -4.68 -38.22 57.96
CA GLY A 212 -5.59 -39.16 58.65
C GLY A 212 -4.92 -40.04 59.71
N LEU A 213 -3.72 -39.68 60.15
CA LEU A 213 -2.93 -40.44 61.11
C LEU A 213 -3.52 -40.38 62.54
N SER A 214 -3.64 -41.54 63.18
CA SER A 214 -3.96 -41.71 64.61
C SER A 214 -2.75 -42.09 65.47
N ALA A 215 -1.64 -42.48 64.83
CA ALA A 215 -0.33 -42.73 65.43
C ALA A 215 0.78 -42.36 64.41
N ASP A 216 2.05 -42.56 64.78
CA ASP A 216 3.20 -42.02 64.05
C ASP A 216 3.58 -42.89 62.85
N ALA A 217 3.49 -42.32 61.65
CA ALA A 217 3.90 -42.92 60.38
C ALA A 217 4.55 -41.89 59.47
N ASP A 218 5.66 -42.28 58.84
CA ASP A 218 6.47 -41.44 57.97
C ASP A 218 6.26 -41.83 56.50
N VAL A 219 6.76 -40.98 55.59
CA VAL A 219 6.78 -41.30 54.15
C VAL A 219 8.13 -41.03 53.50
N LYS A 220 8.51 -41.92 52.58
CA LYS A 220 9.67 -41.78 51.69
C LYS A 220 9.24 -41.86 50.23
N LEU A 221 9.81 -40.98 49.43
CA LEU A 221 9.80 -41.07 47.98
C LEU A 221 11.11 -41.73 47.53
N LEU A 222 10.99 -42.80 46.74
CA LEU A 222 12.10 -43.63 46.29
C LEU A 222 12.18 -43.66 44.75
N ASP A 223 13.40 -43.82 44.22
CA ASP A 223 13.63 -44.08 42.81
C ASP A 223 13.34 -45.56 42.43
N SER A 224 13.54 -45.90 41.15
CA SER A 224 13.30 -47.26 40.64
C SER A 224 14.20 -48.34 41.23
N SER A 225 15.32 -47.95 41.85
CA SER A 225 16.24 -48.86 42.56
C SER A 225 15.90 -49.03 44.04
N GLY A 226 14.93 -48.26 44.56
CA GLY A 226 14.58 -48.20 45.97
C GLY A 226 15.42 -47.21 46.79
N THR A 227 16.22 -46.37 46.14
CA THR A 227 17.01 -45.33 46.82
C THR A 227 16.13 -44.13 47.15
N ALA A 228 16.27 -43.58 48.36
CA ALA A 228 15.45 -42.44 48.79
C ALA A 228 15.83 -41.16 48.04
N ILE A 229 14.84 -40.56 47.38
CA ILE A 229 14.90 -39.23 46.75
C ILE A 229 14.59 -38.15 47.79
N SER A 230 13.54 -38.37 48.58
CA SER A 230 13.08 -37.45 49.62
C SER A 230 12.30 -38.18 50.71
N SER A 231 12.16 -37.56 51.89
CA SER A 231 11.44 -38.11 53.03
C SER A 231 10.78 -37.02 53.84
N SER A 232 9.65 -37.34 54.47
CA SER A 232 8.97 -36.51 55.46
C SER A 232 8.73 -37.37 56.71
N THR A 233 9.13 -36.84 57.87
CA THR A 233 9.20 -37.57 59.15
C THR A 233 8.67 -36.73 60.33
N ALA A 234 7.54 -36.07 60.13
CA ALA A 234 6.90 -35.19 61.11
C ALA A 234 6.16 -36.01 62.18
N GLY A 235 6.82 -36.24 63.32
CA GLY A 235 6.30 -37.17 64.34
C GLY A 235 4.89 -36.89 64.89
N GLY A 236 4.33 -37.92 65.53
CA GLY A 236 3.00 -37.91 66.15
C GLY A 236 1.87 -38.17 65.14
N THR A 237 0.86 -37.29 65.09
CA THR A 237 -0.28 -37.40 64.16
C THR A 237 -0.28 -36.29 63.10
N THR A 238 0.89 -35.72 62.84
CA THR A 238 1.04 -34.60 61.90
C THR A 238 1.00 -35.14 60.47
N SER A 239 0.35 -34.45 59.54
CA SER A 239 0.37 -34.86 58.14
C SER A 239 1.78 -34.77 57.55
N GLU A 240 2.15 -35.76 56.75
CA GLU A 240 3.41 -35.74 55.98
C GLU A 240 3.19 -35.13 54.60
N SER A 241 4.22 -34.47 54.06
CA SER A 241 4.18 -33.97 52.69
C SER A 241 5.55 -33.91 52.04
N ILE A 242 5.61 -34.25 50.76
CA ILE A 242 6.80 -34.13 49.92
C ILE A 242 6.40 -33.39 48.65
N THR A 243 7.15 -32.36 48.26
CA THR A 243 7.07 -31.73 46.94
C THR A 243 8.45 -31.71 46.29
N THR A 244 8.54 -32.19 45.04
CA THR A 244 9.80 -32.22 44.27
C THR A 244 9.51 -32.34 42.79
N GLN A 245 10.49 -32.07 41.92
CA GLN A 245 10.40 -32.42 40.51
C GLN A 245 10.88 -33.84 40.27
N LEU A 246 10.20 -34.56 39.39
CA LEU A 246 10.56 -35.90 38.96
C LEU A 246 10.62 -35.96 37.44
N SER A 247 11.68 -36.52 36.88
CA SER A 247 11.78 -36.86 35.45
C SER A 247 10.85 -38.03 35.11
N ALA A 248 10.62 -38.28 33.81
CA ALA A 248 9.86 -39.45 33.38
C ALA A 248 10.50 -40.75 33.90
N GLY A 249 9.70 -41.61 34.53
CA GLY A 249 10.21 -42.82 35.16
C GLY A 249 9.26 -43.46 36.15
N THR A 250 9.70 -44.58 36.72
CA THR A 250 8.99 -45.32 37.77
C THR A 250 9.56 -44.95 39.14
N TYR A 251 8.68 -44.66 40.07
CA TYR A 251 9.00 -44.25 41.44
C TYR A 251 8.13 -45.00 42.44
N TYR A 252 8.54 -44.94 43.70
CA TYR A 252 7.81 -45.58 44.78
C TYR A 252 7.56 -44.62 45.94
N ALA A 253 6.36 -44.66 46.50
CA ALA A 253 6.08 -44.09 47.81
C ALA A 253 6.09 -45.24 48.83
N ARG A 254 6.88 -45.09 49.89
CA ARG A 254 6.91 -45.98 51.05
C ARG A 254 6.32 -45.26 52.24
N VAL A 255 5.16 -45.70 52.71
CA VAL A 255 4.62 -45.32 54.02
C VAL A 255 5.11 -46.36 55.02
N TYR A 256 5.62 -45.95 56.18
CA TYR A 256 6.14 -46.92 57.14
C TYR A 256 5.82 -46.52 58.57
N GLN A 257 5.58 -47.52 59.40
CA GLN A 257 5.28 -47.32 60.80
C GLN A 257 6.50 -46.74 61.54
N CYS A 258 6.31 -45.62 62.22
CA CYS A 258 7.28 -45.10 63.18
C CYS A 258 6.92 -45.54 64.60
N ARG A 259 5.67 -45.33 65.02
CA ARG A 259 5.20 -45.73 66.36
C ARG A 259 3.68 -45.83 66.45
N GLY A 260 3.21 -47.03 66.78
CA GLY A 260 1.78 -47.32 67.00
C GLY A 260 1.04 -47.55 65.70
N ASP A 261 -0.07 -48.28 65.77
CA ASP A 261 -0.81 -48.66 64.58
C ASP A 261 -1.68 -47.47 64.13
N THR A 262 -1.65 -47.15 62.84
CA THR A 262 -2.37 -45.99 62.29
C THR A 262 -2.95 -46.28 60.92
N ASN A 263 -4.18 -45.81 60.70
CA ASN A 263 -4.70 -45.65 59.35
C ASN A 263 -4.10 -44.39 58.72
N TYR A 264 -4.12 -44.31 57.40
CA TYR A 264 -3.73 -43.12 56.67
C TYR A 264 -4.55 -42.94 55.39
N SER A 265 -4.49 -41.72 54.85
CA SER A 265 -4.86 -41.40 53.47
C SER A 265 -3.67 -40.80 52.75
N LEU A 266 -3.19 -41.52 51.73
CA LEU A 266 -2.07 -41.13 50.87
C LEU A 266 -2.62 -40.50 49.60
N SER A 267 -2.14 -39.30 49.26
CA SER A 267 -2.46 -38.62 48.00
C SER A 267 -1.20 -38.39 47.19
N LEU A 268 -1.22 -38.79 45.92
CA LEU A 268 -0.12 -38.68 44.96
C LEU A 268 -0.59 -37.85 43.77
N ASN A 269 0.18 -36.83 43.39
CA ASN A 269 -0.09 -36.01 42.20
C ASN A 269 1.23 -35.69 41.48
N ALA A 270 1.22 -35.79 40.16
CA ALA A 270 2.27 -35.28 39.29
C ALA A 270 1.63 -34.36 38.25
N THR A 271 1.98 -33.08 38.28
CA THR A 271 1.57 -32.12 37.25
C THR A 271 2.71 -31.99 36.24
N ALA A 272 2.47 -32.44 35.01
CA ALA A 272 3.45 -32.34 33.93
C ALA A 272 3.93 -30.91 33.75
N LEU A 273 5.26 -30.73 33.73
CA LEU A 273 5.85 -29.50 33.24
C LEU A 273 5.62 -29.42 31.71
N PRO A 274 5.54 -28.22 31.15
CA PRO A 274 5.61 -28.05 29.70
C PRO A 274 6.89 -28.73 29.17
N VAL A 275 6.83 -29.28 27.96
CA VAL A 275 7.99 -29.91 27.35
C VAL A 275 9.03 -28.84 27.09
N ASP A 276 10.16 -28.90 27.80
CA ASP A 276 11.36 -28.11 27.50
C ASP A 276 12.00 -28.65 26.21
N ASN A 277 12.06 -27.80 25.19
CA ASN A 277 12.70 -28.09 23.92
C ASN A 277 13.98 -27.26 23.69
N ALA A 278 14.26 -26.30 24.57
CA ALA A 278 15.39 -25.41 24.49
C ALA A 278 16.54 -25.93 25.38
N GLY A 279 17.73 -25.41 25.15
CA GLY A 279 18.91 -25.82 25.91
C GLY A 279 19.29 -24.76 26.91
N ASN A 280 19.73 -25.16 28.10
CA ASN A 280 20.18 -24.24 29.15
C ASN A 280 21.58 -23.62 28.93
N THR A 281 22.25 -23.91 27.82
CA THR A 281 23.59 -23.39 27.50
C THR A 281 23.75 -23.13 26.00
N LEU A 282 24.76 -22.34 25.60
CA LEU A 282 25.10 -22.18 24.18
C LEU A 282 25.38 -23.52 23.47
N ALA A 283 25.96 -24.49 24.17
CA ALA A 283 26.33 -25.79 23.58
C ALA A 283 25.13 -26.72 23.38
N THR A 284 24.10 -26.56 24.21
CA THR A 284 22.86 -27.36 24.16
C THR A 284 21.71 -26.62 23.49
N ALA A 285 21.95 -25.39 23.02
CA ALA A 285 20.94 -24.53 22.44
C ALA A 285 20.13 -25.23 21.34
N ARG A 286 18.83 -24.96 21.30
CA ARG A 286 17.96 -25.47 20.24
C ARG A 286 18.35 -24.86 18.90
N ALA A 287 18.80 -25.70 17.99
CA ALA A 287 19.15 -25.28 16.64
C ALA A 287 17.89 -25.00 15.81
N VAL A 288 17.65 -23.73 15.49
CA VAL A 288 16.52 -23.32 14.64
C VAL A 288 16.91 -23.13 13.17
N GLY A 289 18.21 -23.24 12.88
CA GLY A 289 18.75 -23.15 11.51
C GLY A 289 18.83 -21.72 11.00
N THR A 290 18.87 -21.57 9.67
CA THR A 290 18.94 -20.25 9.02
C THR A 290 17.57 -19.59 9.00
N LEU A 291 17.49 -18.33 9.44
CA LEU A 291 16.27 -17.55 9.36
C LEU A 291 16.03 -17.10 7.91
N THR A 292 15.05 -17.71 7.24
CA THR A 292 14.58 -17.35 5.88
C THR A 292 13.21 -16.67 5.90
N GLY A 293 12.66 -16.44 7.09
CA GLY A 293 11.37 -15.84 7.38
C GLY A 293 11.12 -15.88 8.89
N THR A 294 9.92 -15.47 9.32
CA THR A 294 9.55 -15.52 10.73
C THR A 294 9.37 -16.96 11.20
N GLN A 295 10.10 -17.36 12.23
CA GLN A 295 9.95 -18.65 12.91
C GLN A 295 9.52 -18.42 14.35
N SER A 296 8.58 -19.23 14.83
CA SER A 296 8.03 -19.09 16.18
C SER A 296 8.16 -20.40 16.97
N PHE A 297 8.51 -20.26 18.24
CA PHE A 297 8.77 -21.35 19.18
C PHE A 297 8.01 -21.09 20.47
N SER A 298 7.50 -22.13 21.10
CA SER A 298 6.91 -22.04 22.44
C SER A 298 7.70 -22.94 23.38
N ASP A 299 7.96 -22.43 24.58
CA ASP A 299 8.71 -23.07 25.67
C ASP A 299 8.33 -22.40 26.99
N TRP A 300 9.08 -22.68 28.06
CA TRP A 300 8.86 -22.11 29.38
C TRP A 300 10.19 -21.94 30.11
N VAL A 301 10.33 -20.87 30.89
CA VAL A 301 11.41 -20.73 31.86
C VAL A 301 10.85 -20.71 33.28
N GLY A 302 11.59 -21.25 34.23
CA GLY A 302 11.16 -21.38 35.61
C GLY A 302 12.24 -21.90 36.55
N THR A 303 11.83 -22.20 37.78
CA THR A 303 12.74 -22.67 38.86
C THR A 303 13.47 -23.96 38.54
N GLY A 304 12.92 -24.81 37.66
CA GLY A 304 13.57 -26.04 37.17
C GLY A 304 14.28 -25.89 35.82
N ASP A 305 14.16 -24.72 35.17
CA ASP A 305 14.62 -24.45 33.82
C ASP A 305 14.86 -22.95 33.62
N ILE A 306 16.01 -22.45 34.07
CA ILE A 306 16.21 -21.00 34.27
C ILE A 306 16.56 -20.25 32.98
N ASP A 307 16.98 -20.98 31.94
CA ASP A 307 17.60 -20.45 30.74
C ASP A 307 17.22 -21.27 29.51
N ASP A 308 16.75 -20.58 28.47
CA ASP A 308 16.47 -21.18 27.17
C ASP A 308 17.31 -20.52 26.08
N TYR A 309 18.21 -21.29 25.48
CA TYR A 309 19.04 -20.85 24.36
C TYR A 309 18.53 -21.42 23.03
N TYR A 310 18.40 -20.54 22.05
CA TYR A 310 18.11 -20.86 20.65
C TYR A 310 19.27 -20.39 19.78
N SER A 311 19.86 -21.28 18.98
CA SER A 311 20.93 -20.92 18.04
C SER A 311 20.37 -20.77 16.63
N PHE A 312 20.64 -19.65 15.97
CA PHE A 312 20.16 -19.37 14.62
C PHE A 312 21.27 -18.79 13.74
N ASN A 313 21.12 -18.96 12.43
CA ASN A 313 22.01 -18.38 11.44
C ASN A 313 21.31 -17.26 10.66
N VAL A 314 22.05 -16.21 10.41
CA VAL A 314 21.69 -15.14 9.48
C VAL A 314 22.58 -15.31 8.24
N GLY A 315 21.97 -15.48 7.06
CA GLY A 315 22.71 -15.85 5.84
C GLY A 315 23.43 -14.68 5.16
N THR A 316 22.85 -13.49 5.19
CA THR A 316 23.36 -12.22 4.67
C THR A 316 23.04 -11.12 5.67
N GLN A 317 23.67 -9.95 5.60
CA GLN A 317 23.30 -8.85 6.49
C GLN A 317 21.79 -8.60 6.44
N SER A 318 21.14 -8.53 7.59
CA SER A 318 19.68 -8.58 7.72
C SER A 318 19.18 -7.67 8.83
N ASN A 319 17.98 -7.09 8.64
CA ASN A 319 17.18 -6.52 9.70
C ASN A 319 16.59 -7.66 10.54
N PHE A 320 17.07 -7.81 11.77
CA PHE A 320 16.65 -8.83 12.72
C PHE A 320 15.62 -8.28 13.70
N SER A 321 14.59 -9.07 13.96
CA SER A 321 13.60 -8.82 15.00
C SER A 321 13.34 -10.07 15.83
N LEU A 322 13.27 -9.88 17.14
CA LEU A 322 12.90 -10.87 18.13
C LEU A 322 11.69 -10.34 18.91
N SER A 323 10.72 -11.19 19.19
CA SER A 323 9.62 -10.90 20.11
C SER A 323 9.36 -12.07 21.05
N LEU A 324 9.22 -11.79 22.35
CA LEU A 324 8.83 -12.76 23.37
C LEU A 324 7.45 -12.36 23.90
N THR A 325 6.48 -13.25 23.80
CA THR A 325 5.08 -12.99 24.16
C THR A 325 4.49 -14.13 24.99
N GLY A 326 3.28 -13.97 25.51
CA GLY A 326 2.58 -15.06 26.23
C GLY A 326 3.04 -15.25 27.68
N LEU A 327 3.74 -14.27 28.24
CA LEU A 327 4.27 -14.32 29.59
C LEU A 327 3.16 -14.26 30.66
N SER A 328 3.26 -15.13 31.65
CA SER A 328 2.43 -15.21 32.86
C SER A 328 3.20 -14.84 34.14
N ALA A 329 4.53 -14.77 34.03
CA ALA A 329 5.46 -14.23 35.02
C ALA A 329 6.64 -13.54 34.30
N ASP A 330 7.60 -13.02 35.06
CA ASP A 330 8.67 -12.15 34.54
C ASP A 330 9.81 -12.95 33.90
N ALA A 331 10.05 -12.73 32.60
CA ALA A 331 11.14 -13.32 31.84
C ALA A 331 11.69 -12.31 30.83
N ASP A 332 13.02 -12.26 30.72
CA ASP A 332 13.74 -11.33 29.88
C ASP A 332 14.33 -12.05 28.66
N VAL A 333 14.81 -11.27 27.69
CA VAL A 333 15.54 -11.82 26.54
C VAL A 333 16.83 -11.08 26.23
N LYS A 334 17.85 -11.85 25.83
CA LYS A 334 19.13 -11.35 25.31
C LYS A 334 19.39 -11.91 23.92
N LEU A 335 19.90 -11.05 23.05
CA LEU A 335 20.51 -11.43 21.78
C LEU A 335 22.03 -11.47 21.97
N LEU A 336 22.64 -12.58 21.57
CA LEU A 336 24.06 -12.87 21.79
C LEU A 336 24.78 -13.16 20.46
N ASP A 337 26.07 -12.82 20.40
CA ASP A 337 26.98 -13.22 19.33
C ASP A 337 27.41 -14.70 19.45
N SER A 338 28.17 -15.19 18.46
CA SER A 338 28.67 -16.57 18.42
C SER A 338 29.55 -16.99 19.61
N SER A 339 30.13 -16.03 20.34
CA SER A 339 30.95 -16.27 21.53
C SER A 339 30.17 -16.15 22.85
N GLY A 340 28.90 -15.76 22.78
CA GLY A 340 28.04 -15.51 23.94
C GLY A 340 28.10 -14.06 24.46
N GLY A 341 28.76 -13.15 23.74
CA GLY A 341 28.74 -11.72 24.03
C GLY A 341 27.36 -11.13 23.79
N VAL A 342 26.89 -10.23 24.68
CA VAL A 342 25.56 -9.60 24.54
C VAL A 342 25.60 -8.52 23.46
N ILE A 343 24.78 -8.67 22.43
CA ILE A 343 24.55 -7.66 21.39
C ILE A 343 23.44 -6.70 21.84
N SER A 344 22.33 -7.24 22.35
CA SER A 344 21.19 -6.45 22.81
C SER A 344 20.36 -7.23 23.85
N SER A 345 19.55 -6.52 24.62
CA SER A 345 18.69 -7.11 25.67
C SER A 345 17.38 -6.33 25.80
N SER A 346 16.31 -7.03 26.17
CA SER A 346 15.04 -6.45 26.56
C SER A 346 14.65 -7.04 27.93
N THR A 347 14.28 -6.17 28.87
CA THR A 347 14.05 -6.51 30.29
C THR A 347 12.80 -5.82 30.85
N ALA A 348 11.69 -5.87 30.12
CA ALA A 348 10.46 -5.23 30.56
C ALA A 348 9.82 -6.01 31.72
N SER A 349 9.50 -5.32 32.81
CA SER A 349 9.04 -5.98 34.03
C SER A 349 7.68 -6.69 33.88
N GLY A 350 7.50 -7.76 34.65
CA GLY A 350 6.21 -8.44 34.81
C GLY A 350 5.82 -9.28 33.60
N THR A 351 4.58 -9.17 33.14
CA THR A 351 4.05 -9.98 32.01
C THR A 351 4.09 -9.22 30.68
N THR A 352 4.93 -8.21 30.56
CA THR A 352 5.03 -7.37 29.36
C THR A 352 5.81 -8.13 28.29
N SER A 353 5.40 -8.04 27.02
CA SER A 353 6.14 -8.67 25.93
C SER A 353 7.53 -8.04 25.77
N GLU A 354 8.55 -8.86 25.52
CA GLU A 354 9.89 -8.39 25.17
C GLU A 354 10.05 -8.25 23.67
N SER A 355 10.89 -7.29 23.25
CA SER A 355 11.23 -7.17 21.83
C SER A 355 12.63 -6.59 21.62
N ILE A 356 13.33 -7.12 20.63
CA ILE A 356 14.63 -6.61 20.18
C ILE A 356 14.56 -6.43 18.66
N THR A 357 14.96 -5.27 18.17
CA THR A 357 15.21 -5.04 16.74
C THR A 357 16.63 -4.51 16.56
N THR A 358 17.40 -5.10 15.65
CA THR A 358 18.78 -4.69 15.33
C THR A 358 19.17 -5.21 13.95
N GLN A 359 20.27 -4.74 13.39
CA GLN A 359 20.89 -5.36 12.22
C GLN A 359 21.93 -6.39 12.65
N LEU A 360 21.98 -7.50 11.91
CA LEU A 360 22.95 -8.57 12.11
C LEU A 360 23.63 -8.88 10.77
N SER A 361 24.97 -8.93 10.77
CA SER A 361 25.75 -9.44 9.64
C SER A 361 25.56 -10.96 9.50
N ALA A 362 26.00 -11.52 8.37
CA ALA A 362 25.98 -12.97 8.18
C ALA A 362 26.78 -13.68 9.29
N GLY A 363 26.18 -14.68 9.94
CA GLY A 363 26.80 -15.35 11.08
C GLY A 363 25.83 -16.16 11.93
N THR A 364 26.38 -16.76 12.99
CA THR A 364 25.63 -17.53 13.99
C THR A 364 25.41 -16.69 15.24
N TYR A 365 24.17 -16.70 15.74
CA TYR A 365 23.73 -15.92 16.89
C TYR A 365 22.87 -16.77 17.83
N TYR A 366 22.67 -16.27 19.04
CA TYR A 366 21.84 -16.93 20.03
C TYR A 366 20.80 -15.98 20.61
N ALA A 367 19.58 -16.47 20.81
CA ALA A 367 18.60 -15.84 21.69
C ALA A 367 18.61 -16.59 23.02
N ARG A 368 18.76 -15.87 24.13
CA ARG A 368 18.65 -16.38 25.48
C ARG A 368 17.40 -15.80 26.13
N VAL A 369 16.40 -16.62 26.37
CA VAL A 369 15.27 -16.29 27.25
C VAL A 369 15.64 -16.77 28.64
N TYR A 370 15.43 -15.96 29.67
CA TYR A 370 15.79 -16.36 31.03
C TYR A 370 14.79 -15.87 32.06
N GLN A 371 14.59 -16.69 33.09
CA GLN A 371 13.68 -16.37 34.18
C GLN A 371 14.18 -15.15 34.97
N CYS A 372 13.32 -14.15 35.13
CA CYS A 372 13.52 -13.06 36.09
C CYS A 372 12.79 -13.34 37.40
N ARG A 373 11.49 -13.66 37.32
CA ARG A 373 10.68 -13.96 38.51
C ARG A 373 9.43 -14.78 38.17
N GLY A 374 9.34 -15.96 38.78
CA GLY A 374 8.19 -16.85 38.66
C GLY A 374 8.25 -17.68 37.37
N ASP A 375 7.58 -18.83 37.37
CA ASP A 375 7.61 -19.74 36.23
C ASP A 375 6.66 -19.22 35.15
N THR A 376 7.10 -19.19 33.90
CA THR A 376 6.28 -18.68 32.79
C THR A 376 6.51 -19.44 31.50
N ASN A 377 5.41 -19.73 30.81
CA ASN A 377 5.45 -20.08 29.40
C ASN A 377 5.73 -18.84 28.56
N TYR A 378 6.22 -19.04 27.35
CA TYR A 378 6.39 -17.98 26.37
C TYR A 378 6.21 -18.48 24.94
N SER A 379 6.08 -17.51 24.03
CA SER A 379 6.16 -17.67 22.58
C SER A 379 7.23 -16.73 22.05
N LEU A 380 8.34 -17.29 21.57
CA LEU A 380 9.48 -16.61 20.99
C LEU A 380 9.34 -16.60 19.47
N SER A 381 9.36 -15.40 18.87
CA SER A 381 9.38 -15.22 17.42
C SER A 381 10.69 -14.59 16.98
N LEU A 382 11.34 -15.20 16.00
CA LEU A 382 12.61 -14.76 15.41
C LEU A 382 12.40 -14.51 13.92
N ASN A 383 12.86 -13.36 13.43
CA ASN A 383 12.82 -13.03 12.01
C ASN A 383 14.10 -12.29 11.62
N ALA A 384 14.64 -12.61 10.44
CA ALA A 384 15.71 -11.87 9.81
C ALA A 384 15.31 -11.61 8.36
N THR A 385 15.13 -10.34 8.02
CA THR A 385 14.85 -9.92 6.65
C THR A 385 16.16 -9.47 6.03
N ALA A 386 16.65 -10.20 5.03
CA ALA A 386 17.86 -9.86 4.30
C ALA A 386 17.80 -8.42 3.79
N LEU A 387 18.84 -7.65 4.11
CA LEU A 387 19.08 -6.38 3.45
C LEU A 387 19.49 -6.66 2.00
N PRO A 388 19.21 -5.73 1.08
CA PRO A 388 19.75 -5.81 -0.27
C PRO A 388 21.28 -5.92 -0.22
N VAL A 389 21.88 -6.51 -1.25
CA VAL A 389 23.35 -6.57 -1.35
C VAL A 389 23.87 -5.16 -1.53
N ASP A 390 24.64 -4.66 -0.56
CA ASP A 390 25.44 -3.43 -0.68
C ASP A 390 26.58 -3.67 -1.70
N ASN A 391 26.62 -2.85 -2.75
CA ASN A 391 27.68 -2.88 -3.74
C ASN A 391 28.53 -1.58 -3.76
N ALA A 392 28.24 -0.60 -2.91
CA ALA A 392 28.88 0.70 -2.89
C ALA A 392 29.52 0.99 -1.53
N GLY A 393 30.84 1.20 -1.50
CA GLY A 393 31.50 1.39 -0.21
C GLY A 393 31.20 2.74 0.46
N ASN A 394 31.25 2.74 1.79
CA ASN A 394 30.97 3.87 2.69
C ASN A 394 32.06 4.97 2.76
N THR A 395 33.08 4.92 1.91
CA THR A 395 34.16 5.91 1.88
C THR A 395 34.62 6.17 0.45
N LEU A 396 35.28 7.30 0.18
CA LEU A 396 35.88 7.57 -1.13
C LEU A 396 36.86 6.47 -1.57
N ALA A 397 37.61 5.87 -0.63
CA ALA A 397 38.59 4.84 -0.93
C ALA A 397 37.96 3.49 -1.31
N THR A 398 36.75 3.22 -0.82
CA THR A 398 35.99 2.00 -1.07
C THR A 398 34.87 2.22 -2.09
N ALA A 399 34.82 3.38 -2.73
CA ALA A 399 33.77 3.76 -3.65
C ALA A 399 33.64 2.75 -4.81
N ARG A 400 32.41 2.46 -5.21
CA ARG A 400 32.13 1.63 -6.38
C ARG A 400 32.65 2.31 -7.64
N ALA A 401 33.59 1.67 -8.32
CA ALA A 401 34.16 2.20 -9.55
C ALA A 401 33.18 2.04 -10.72
N VAL A 402 32.63 3.17 -11.19
CA VAL A 402 31.76 3.25 -12.37
C VAL A 402 32.60 3.33 -13.66
N GLY A 403 33.76 3.98 -13.59
CA GLY A 403 34.61 4.25 -14.75
C GLY A 403 34.22 5.53 -15.48
N THR A 404 34.61 5.66 -16.74
CA THR A 404 34.31 6.85 -17.55
C THR A 404 32.86 6.82 -18.03
N LEU A 405 32.10 7.89 -17.76
CA LEU A 405 30.74 8.02 -18.24
C LEU A 405 30.73 8.28 -19.75
N THR A 406 30.31 7.29 -20.55
CA THR A 406 30.11 7.40 -22.01
C THR A 406 28.63 7.39 -22.41
N GLY A 407 27.74 7.48 -21.42
CA GLY A 407 26.29 7.39 -21.52
C GLY A 407 25.70 7.21 -20.11
N THR A 408 24.38 7.11 -20.02
CA THR A 408 23.70 6.88 -18.72
C THR A 408 24.10 5.54 -18.11
N GLN A 409 24.60 5.57 -16.88
CA GLN A 409 24.87 4.40 -16.04
C GLN A 409 23.87 4.40 -14.89
N SER A 410 23.24 3.25 -14.63
CA SER A 410 22.25 3.12 -13.56
C SER A 410 22.62 2.01 -12.59
N PHE A 411 22.42 2.27 -11.31
CA PHE A 411 22.74 1.39 -10.20
C PHE A 411 21.56 1.32 -9.24
N SER A 412 21.34 0.17 -8.64
CA SER A 412 20.40 0.02 -7.53
C SER A 412 21.20 -0.42 -6.31
N ASP A 413 20.93 0.22 -5.18
CA ASP A 413 21.53 -0.08 -3.87
C ASP A 413 20.60 0.41 -2.76
N TRP A 414 21.07 0.48 -1.52
CA TRP A 414 20.31 0.97 -0.37
C TRP A 414 21.20 1.71 0.61
N VAL A 415 20.65 2.72 1.29
CA VAL A 415 21.28 3.35 2.46
C VAL A 415 20.39 3.18 3.68
N GLY A 416 20.98 3.05 4.86
CA GLY A 416 20.27 2.77 6.09
C GLY A 416 21.15 2.79 7.34
N THR A 417 20.56 2.37 8.46
CA THR A 417 21.19 2.42 9.78
C THR A 417 22.49 1.62 9.93
N GLY A 418 22.74 0.63 9.07
CA GLY A 418 24.01 -0.09 9.00
C GLY A 418 24.78 0.09 7.68
N ASP A 419 24.33 1.01 6.84
CA ASP A 419 24.97 1.39 5.58
C ASP A 419 24.66 2.86 5.27
N ILE A 420 25.37 3.77 5.94
CA ILE A 420 24.95 5.18 6.03
C ILE A 420 25.30 5.99 4.78
N ASP A 421 26.24 5.48 3.99
CA ASP A 421 26.86 6.18 2.88
C ASP A 421 27.20 5.23 1.73
N ASP A 422 26.84 5.60 0.52
CA ASP A 422 27.28 4.93 -0.69
C ASP A 422 28.07 5.88 -1.57
N TYR A 423 29.33 5.54 -1.83
CA TYR A 423 30.18 6.30 -2.74
C TYR A 423 30.33 5.60 -4.09
N TYR A 424 30.14 6.36 -5.16
CA TYR A 424 30.38 5.94 -6.54
C TYR A 424 31.46 6.82 -7.14
N SER A 425 32.55 6.23 -7.64
CA SER A 425 33.62 6.95 -8.33
C SER A 425 33.45 6.87 -9.83
N PHE A 426 33.46 8.00 -10.52
CA PHE A 426 33.31 8.07 -11.97
C PHE A 426 34.25 9.11 -12.58
N ASN A 427 34.55 8.94 -13.87
CA ASN A 427 35.36 9.86 -14.64
C ASN A 427 34.52 10.55 -15.71
N VAL A 428 34.80 11.83 -15.91
CA VAL A 428 34.31 12.63 -17.03
C VAL A 428 35.51 12.89 -17.95
N GLY A 429 35.42 12.46 -19.23
CA GLY A 429 36.57 12.45 -20.15
C GLY A 429 36.89 13.82 -20.78
N THR A 430 35.87 14.63 -21.00
CA THR A 430 35.91 16.00 -21.54
C THR A 430 34.84 16.81 -20.82
N GLN A 431 34.90 18.14 -20.85
CA GLN A 431 33.86 18.97 -20.22
C GLN A 431 32.46 18.53 -20.67
N SER A 432 31.61 18.18 -19.71
CA SER A 432 30.33 17.53 -19.94
C SER A 432 29.26 18.08 -19.00
N ASN A 433 28.04 18.16 -19.51
CA ASN A 433 26.84 18.37 -18.71
C ASN A 433 26.53 17.06 -17.99
N PHE A 434 26.70 17.08 -16.68
CA PHE A 434 26.49 15.96 -15.79
C PHE A 434 25.11 16.03 -15.16
N SER A 435 24.38 14.93 -15.20
CA SER A 435 23.15 14.74 -14.43
C SER A 435 23.24 13.50 -13.55
N LEU A 436 22.69 13.64 -12.35
CA LEU A 436 22.51 12.60 -11.37
C LEU A 436 21.05 12.58 -10.97
N SER A 437 20.44 11.40 -10.90
CA SER A 437 19.09 11.21 -10.38
C SER A 437 19.05 10.06 -9.38
N LEU A 438 18.47 10.28 -8.21
CA LEU A 438 18.19 9.27 -7.20
C LEU A 438 16.69 9.08 -7.08
N THR A 439 16.21 7.87 -7.36
CA THR A 439 14.78 7.54 -7.38
C THR A 439 14.51 6.27 -6.58
N GLY A 440 13.23 5.90 -6.40
CA GLY A 440 12.85 4.64 -5.75
C GLY A 440 12.88 4.67 -4.21
N LEU A 441 12.98 5.86 -3.63
CA LEU A 441 13.07 6.06 -2.18
C LEU A 441 11.77 5.69 -1.46
N SER A 442 11.92 4.91 -0.40
CA SER A 442 10.93 4.54 0.61
C SER A 442 11.11 5.28 1.94
N ALA A 443 12.26 5.92 2.14
CA ALA A 443 12.59 6.80 3.26
C ALA A 443 13.57 7.89 2.79
N ASP A 444 13.99 8.78 3.68
CA ASP A 444 14.72 10.00 3.34
C ASP A 444 16.22 9.73 3.13
N ALA A 445 16.71 10.00 1.93
CA ALA A 445 18.12 9.90 1.53
C ALA A 445 18.48 11.02 0.55
N ASP A 446 19.65 11.60 0.77
CA ASP A 446 20.16 12.75 0.04
C ASP A 446 21.33 12.36 -0.88
N VAL A 447 21.70 13.27 -1.78
CA VAL A 447 22.86 13.10 -2.66
C VAL A 447 23.80 14.29 -2.63
N LYS A 448 25.10 14.01 -2.68
CA LYS A 448 26.18 14.98 -2.91
C LYS A 448 27.02 14.57 -4.10
N LEU A 449 27.36 15.55 -4.92
CA LEU A 449 28.41 15.45 -5.94
C LEU A 449 29.69 16.05 -5.38
N LEU A 450 30.78 15.30 -5.44
CA LEU A 450 32.06 15.64 -4.84
C LEU A 450 33.18 15.68 -5.89
N ASP A 451 34.16 16.56 -5.67
CA ASP A 451 35.41 16.60 -6.43
C ASP A 451 36.37 15.45 -6.03
N SER A 452 37.49 15.35 -6.73
CA SER A 452 38.51 14.31 -6.48
C SER A 452 39.12 14.31 -5.07
N SER A 453 39.01 15.41 -4.32
CA SER A 453 39.49 15.56 -2.95
C SER A 453 38.40 15.34 -1.89
N GLY A 454 37.15 15.12 -2.31
CA GLY A 454 35.98 14.99 -1.44
C GLY A 454 35.30 16.32 -1.10
N GLY A 455 35.69 17.42 -1.74
CA GLY A 455 35.01 18.71 -1.64
C GLY A 455 33.63 18.66 -2.30
N VAL A 456 32.61 19.25 -1.68
CA VAL A 456 31.24 19.27 -2.23
C VAL A 456 31.16 20.26 -3.39
N ILE A 457 30.81 19.76 -4.57
CA ILE A 457 30.49 20.56 -5.77
C ILE A 457 29.02 20.98 -5.72
N SER A 458 28.13 20.02 -5.47
CA SER A 458 26.68 20.24 -5.42
C SER A 458 25.99 19.21 -4.51
N SER A 459 24.78 19.51 -4.08
CA SER A 459 23.96 18.63 -3.23
C SER A 459 22.48 18.78 -3.54
N SER A 460 21.72 17.71 -3.38
CA SER A 460 20.25 17.71 -3.38
C SER A 460 19.77 17.03 -2.10
N THR A 461 18.84 17.69 -1.40
CA THR A 461 18.39 17.33 -0.05
C THR A 461 16.86 17.45 0.10
N ALA A 462 16.10 16.95 -0.88
CA ALA A 462 14.65 17.04 -0.85
C ALA A 462 14.08 16.09 0.23
N SER A 463 13.19 16.59 1.07
CA SER A 463 12.70 15.81 2.21
C SER A 463 11.84 14.62 1.81
N GLY A 464 11.87 13.57 2.63
CA GLY A 464 10.96 12.42 2.55
C GLY A 464 11.31 11.45 1.43
N THR A 465 10.33 11.03 0.64
CA THR A 465 10.53 10.05 -0.46
C THR A 465 10.63 10.72 -1.83
N THR A 466 10.94 12.01 -1.86
CA THR A 466 11.05 12.78 -3.11
C THR A 466 12.31 12.34 -3.83
N SER A 467 12.29 12.29 -5.17
CA SER A 467 13.50 11.96 -5.92
C SER A 467 14.52 13.09 -5.84
N GLU A 468 15.79 12.75 -5.69
CA GLU A 468 16.89 13.72 -5.72
C GLU A 468 17.42 13.89 -7.14
N SER A 469 17.89 15.09 -7.46
CA SER A 469 18.56 15.32 -8.73
C SER A 469 19.63 16.41 -8.62
N ILE A 470 20.76 16.18 -9.29
CA ILE A 470 21.81 17.19 -9.47
C ILE A 470 22.06 17.31 -10.96
N THR A 471 22.08 18.53 -11.47
CA THR A 471 22.57 18.84 -12.82
C THR A 471 23.64 19.92 -12.70
N THR A 472 24.84 19.66 -13.23
CA THR A 472 25.94 20.62 -13.23
C THR A 472 26.92 20.31 -14.36
N GLN A 473 27.82 21.22 -14.68
CA GLN A 473 28.88 20.98 -15.65
C GLN A 473 30.14 20.52 -14.95
N LEU A 474 30.75 19.45 -15.45
CA LEU A 474 32.00 18.91 -14.93
C LEU A 474 33.08 18.99 -15.99
N SER A 475 34.22 19.59 -15.64
CA SER A 475 35.43 19.51 -16.46
C SER A 475 35.96 18.07 -16.50
N ALA A 476 36.88 17.77 -17.42
CA ALA A 476 37.54 16.47 -17.45
C ALA A 476 38.21 16.17 -16.09
N GLY A 477 37.89 15.02 -15.49
CA GLY A 477 38.36 14.69 -14.14
C GLY A 477 37.64 13.50 -13.50
N THR A 478 38.05 13.19 -12.28
CA THR A 478 37.45 12.16 -11.42
C THR A 478 36.57 12.81 -10.37
N TYR A 479 35.37 12.26 -10.19
CA TYR A 479 34.35 12.76 -9.29
C TYR A 479 33.72 11.62 -8.50
N TYR A 480 32.98 11.98 -7.45
CA TYR A 480 32.25 11.02 -6.64
C TYR A 480 30.79 11.45 -6.45
N ALA A 481 29.86 10.50 -6.58
CA ALA A 481 28.51 10.66 -6.07
C ALA A 481 28.46 9.99 -4.69
N ARG A 482 27.95 10.71 -3.69
CA ARG A 482 27.67 10.19 -2.35
C ARG A 482 26.16 10.19 -2.14
N VAL A 483 25.56 9.01 -2.03
CA VAL A 483 24.20 8.84 -1.52
C VAL A 483 24.32 8.62 -0.02
N TYR A 484 23.51 9.29 0.80
CA TYR A 484 23.61 9.12 2.25
C TYR A 484 22.25 9.15 2.93
N GLN A 485 22.12 8.36 3.99
CA GLN A 485 20.89 8.28 4.76
C GLN A 485 20.63 9.61 5.50
N CYS A 486 19.42 10.15 5.34
CA CYS A 486 18.90 11.23 6.17
C CYS A 486 17.99 10.70 7.26
N ARG A 487 17.00 9.87 6.91
CA ARG A 487 16.05 9.29 7.86
C ARG A 487 15.39 8.02 7.34
N GLY A 488 15.63 6.91 8.04
CA GLY A 488 15.02 5.61 7.75
C GLY A 488 15.76 4.86 6.66
N ASP A 489 15.64 3.54 6.63
CA ASP A 489 16.34 2.70 5.66
C ASP A 489 15.60 2.76 4.31
N THR A 490 16.35 2.92 3.21
CA THR A 490 15.75 3.05 1.89
C THR A 490 16.58 2.45 0.78
N ASN A 491 15.89 1.76 -0.13
CA ASN A 491 16.46 1.36 -1.41
C ASN A 491 16.42 2.56 -2.36
N TYR A 492 17.34 2.59 -3.32
CA TYR A 492 17.34 3.60 -4.36
C TYR A 492 17.77 3.05 -5.71
N SER A 493 17.48 3.84 -6.75
CA SER A 493 18.02 3.72 -8.09
C SER A 493 18.76 5.01 -8.44
N LEU A 494 20.08 4.93 -8.53
CA LEU A 494 20.97 6.02 -8.90
C LEU A 494 21.24 5.96 -10.40
N SER A 495 21.05 7.06 -11.10
CA SER A 495 21.41 7.22 -12.51
C SER A 495 22.42 8.35 -12.66
N LEU A 496 23.53 8.08 -13.35
CA LEU A 496 24.61 9.01 -13.63
C LEU A 496 24.79 9.15 -15.14
N THR A 497 24.71 10.38 -15.65
CA THR A 497 24.91 10.68 -17.07
C THR A 497 25.86 11.84 -17.20
N ALA A 498 26.82 11.75 -18.12
CA ALA A 498 27.61 12.88 -18.57
C ALA A 498 27.50 12.95 -20.09
N THR A 499 26.97 14.06 -20.58
CA THR A 499 26.87 14.36 -22.01
C THR A 499 27.90 15.43 -22.31
N VAL A 500 28.83 15.16 -23.22
CA VAL A 500 29.87 16.15 -23.60
C VAL A 500 29.19 17.45 -23.99
N THR A 501 29.59 18.55 -23.34
CA THR A 501 29.07 19.87 -23.65
C THR A 501 29.54 20.21 -25.07
N PRO A 502 28.63 20.52 -26.01
CA PRO A 502 29.02 21.06 -27.30
C PRO A 502 29.88 22.32 -27.07
N VAL A 503 30.93 22.50 -27.86
CA VAL A 503 31.78 23.69 -27.77
C VAL A 503 31.10 24.77 -28.60
N ASP A 504 30.05 25.44 -28.13
CA ASP A 504 29.27 26.40 -28.94
C ASP A 504 29.15 27.80 -28.32
N ASN A 505 29.97 28.15 -27.33
CA ASN A 505 29.94 29.48 -26.68
C ASN A 505 30.59 30.62 -27.47
N ALA A 506 31.03 30.37 -28.70
CA ALA A 506 31.60 31.38 -29.57
C ALA A 506 31.06 31.26 -30.99
N LEU A 507 31.03 32.39 -31.70
CA LEU A 507 30.50 32.46 -33.06
C LEU A 507 31.23 31.50 -34.04
N ASP A 508 32.53 31.28 -33.84
CA ASP A 508 33.39 30.40 -34.65
C ASP A 508 33.28 28.91 -34.27
N THR A 509 32.68 28.61 -33.12
CA THR A 509 32.38 27.25 -32.67
C THR A 509 30.89 26.92 -32.68
N ALA A 510 30.06 27.84 -33.20
CA ALA A 510 28.61 27.72 -33.23
C ALA A 510 28.14 26.37 -33.81
N ARG A 511 27.20 25.73 -33.11
CA ARG A 511 26.57 24.48 -33.51
C ARG A 511 25.91 24.62 -34.87
N ALA A 512 26.38 23.84 -35.84
CA ALA A 512 25.86 23.88 -37.21
C ALA A 512 24.48 23.22 -37.30
N VAL A 513 23.44 24.03 -37.50
CA VAL A 513 22.08 23.61 -37.83
C VAL A 513 21.96 23.31 -39.33
N GLY A 514 22.70 24.04 -40.16
CA GLY A 514 22.62 23.95 -41.62
C GLY A 514 21.42 24.69 -42.19
N THR A 515 20.92 24.23 -43.36
CA THR A 515 19.79 24.88 -44.03
C THR A 515 18.50 24.59 -43.28
N LEU A 516 17.79 25.62 -42.82
CA LEU A 516 16.46 25.44 -42.23
C LEU A 516 15.44 25.10 -43.33
N THR A 517 15.01 23.84 -43.40
CA THR A 517 13.96 23.35 -44.33
C THR A 517 12.68 22.92 -43.60
N GLY A 518 12.46 23.47 -42.41
CA GLY A 518 11.39 23.11 -41.47
C GLY A 518 11.78 23.51 -40.05
N THR A 519 10.94 23.17 -39.07
CA THR A 519 11.25 23.41 -37.66
C THR A 519 12.37 22.48 -37.20
N GLN A 520 13.44 23.05 -36.66
CA GLN A 520 14.53 22.37 -35.97
C GLN A 520 14.44 22.70 -34.48
N SER A 521 14.46 21.69 -33.63
CA SER A 521 14.35 21.87 -32.19
C SER A 521 15.59 21.34 -31.49
N PHE A 522 16.05 22.09 -30.50
CA PHE A 522 17.21 21.80 -29.68
C PHE A 522 16.81 21.97 -28.23
N SER A 523 17.30 21.09 -27.38
CA SER A 523 17.25 21.30 -25.93
C SER A 523 18.68 21.38 -25.45
N ASP A 524 18.98 22.43 -24.71
CA ASP A 524 20.29 22.66 -24.11
C ASP A 524 20.14 23.48 -22.82
N TRP A 525 21.24 24.06 -22.32
CA TRP A 525 21.24 24.84 -21.10
C TRP A 525 22.23 25.99 -21.19
N VAL A 526 21.85 27.16 -20.68
CA VAL A 526 22.79 28.26 -20.43
C VAL A 526 22.88 28.53 -18.93
N GLY A 527 24.08 28.86 -18.47
CA GLY A 527 24.33 29.15 -17.08
C GLY A 527 25.74 29.66 -16.80
N SER A 528 26.12 29.70 -15.52
CA SER A 528 27.37 30.32 -15.07
C SER A 528 28.63 29.65 -15.64
N ALA A 529 28.53 28.38 -16.01
CA ALA A 529 29.59 27.60 -16.64
C ALA A 529 29.47 27.51 -18.18
N ASP A 530 28.28 27.80 -18.71
CA ASP A 530 27.94 27.78 -20.14
C ASP A 530 27.15 29.04 -20.51
N THR A 531 27.88 30.16 -20.65
CA THR A 531 27.21 31.48 -20.68
C THR A 531 26.48 31.78 -21.99
N ASN A 532 26.79 31.06 -23.06
CA ASN A 532 26.26 31.30 -24.39
C ASN A 532 26.23 30.01 -25.18
N ASP A 533 25.17 29.85 -25.98
CA ASP A 533 25.07 28.79 -26.98
C ASP A 533 24.79 29.44 -28.32
N TYR A 534 25.70 29.25 -29.28
CA TYR A 534 25.57 29.77 -30.63
C TYR A 534 25.13 28.66 -31.59
N TYR A 535 24.08 28.93 -32.35
CA TYR A 535 23.58 28.06 -33.41
C TYR A 535 23.79 28.74 -34.75
N SER A 536 24.53 28.13 -35.66
CA SER A 536 24.72 28.64 -37.03
C SER A 536 23.74 27.97 -37.98
N PHE A 537 23.03 28.76 -38.77
CA PHE A 537 22.06 28.26 -39.74
C PHE A 537 22.12 29.09 -41.02
N ASN A 538 21.60 28.52 -42.10
CA ASN A 538 21.39 29.25 -43.33
C ASN A 538 19.93 29.15 -43.77
N VAL A 539 19.44 30.22 -44.38
CA VAL A 539 18.19 30.21 -45.13
C VAL A 539 18.54 30.26 -46.61
N GLY A 540 18.05 29.29 -47.38
CA GLY A 540 18.37 29.14 -48.80
C GLY A 540 17.61 30.14 -49.68
N THR A 541 16.44 30.57 -49.21
CA THR A 541 15.51 31.49 -49.84
C THR A 541 15.06 32.53 -48.83
N GLN A 542 14.37 33.58 -49.28
CA GLN A 542 13.75 34.50 -48.35
C GLN A 542 12.65 33.78 -47.56
N SER A 543 12.78 33.74 -46.24
CA SER A 543 11.94 32.91 -45.38
C SER A 543 11.41 33.72 -44.20
N ASN A 544 10.20 33.41 -43.76
CA ASN A 544 9.69 33.86 -42.47
C ASN A 544 10.36 33.01 -41.39
N PHE A 545 11.34 33.60 -40.73
CA PHE A 545 12.05 32.98 -39.61
C PHE A 545 11.29 33.24 -38.32
N SER A 546 11.07 32.18 -37.55
CA SER A 546 10.62 32.25 -36.17
C SER A 546 11.58 31.46 -35.28
N LEU A 547 11.85 32.04 -34.12
CA LEU A 547 12.57 31.43 -33.01
C LEU A 547 11.65 31.44 -31.80
N SER A 548 11.67 30.35 -31.04
CA SER A 548 11.04 30.24 -29.72
C SER A 548 12.02 29.58 -28.76
N LEU A 549 12.24 30.18 -27.59
CA LEU A 549 13.00 29.63 -26.47
C LEU A 549 12.03 29.40 -25.31
N THR A 550 11.90 28.15 -24.88
CA THR A 550 10.93 27.74 -23.85
C THR A 550 11.60 26.86 -22.80
N GLY A 551 10.86 26.44 -21.77
CA GLY A 551 11.38 25.50 -20.75
C GLY A 551 12.37 26.13 -19.77
N LEU A 552 12.36 27.46 -19.66
CA LEU A 552 13.25 28.19 -18.76
C LEU A 552 12.86 27.98 -17.29
N SER A 553 13.88 27.87 -16.44
CA SER A 553 13.80 27.80 -14.98
C SER A 553 14.51 29.00 -14.32
N ALA A 554 15.30 29.74 -15.08
CA ALA A 554 15.93 31.01 -14.73
C ALA A 554 16.01 31.90 -15.98
N ASP A 555 16.59 33.10 -15.86
CA ASP A 555 16.56 34.15 -16.87
C ASP A 555 17.62 33.94 -17.96
N ALA A 556 17.16 33.75 -19.20
CA ALA A 556 17.98 33.60 -20.40
C ALA A 556 17.34 34.31 -21.59
N ASP A 557 18.17 35.06 -22.32
CA ASP A 557 17.77 35.88 -23.46
C ASP A 557 18.18 35.22 -24.78
N VAL A 558 17.63 35.74 -25.88
CA VAL A 558 18.01 35.33 -27.24
C VAL A 558 18.35 36.51 -28.15
N GLN A 559 19.33 36.30 -29.02
CA GLN A 559 19.71 37.19 -30.10
C GLN A 559 19.70 36.46 -31.43
N LEU A 560 19.15 37.13 -32.46
CA LEU A 560 19.34 36.78 -33.86
C LEU A 560 20.43 37.66 -34.44
N LEU A 561 21.44 37.05 -35.05
CA LEU A 561 22.68 37.68 -35.49
C LEU A 561 22.89 37.47 -36.99
N ASP A 562 23.51 38.46 -37.64
CA ASP A 562 24.00 38.34 -39.03
C ASP A 562 25.29 37.52 -39.13
N SER A 563 25.74 37.28 -40.37
CA SER A 563 26.96 36.50 -40.65
C SER A 563 28.26 37.06 -40.05
N SER A 564 28.28 38.34 -39.65
CA SER A 564 29.41 39.02 -39.02
C SER A 564 29.31 39.07 -37.48
N GLY A 565 28.23 38.53 -36.92
CA GLY A 565 27.93 38.58 -35.49
C GLY A 565 27.18 39.86 -35.04
N GLY A 566 26.73 40.69 -35.98
CA GLY A 566 25.91 41.87 -35.69
C GLY A 566 24.48 41.49 -35.28
N VAL A 567 23.94 42.13 -34.24
CA VAL A 567 22.58 41.84 -33.74
C VAL A 567 21.51 42.39 -34.69
N ILE A 568 20.72 41.50 -35.29
CA ILE A 568 19.55 41.82 -36.11
C ILE A 568 18.32 42.06 -35.23
N SER A 569 18.11 41.19 -34.25
CA SER A 569 16.98 41.24 -33.32
C SER A 569 17.35 40.60 -31.99
N ARG A 570 16.61 40.95 -30.92
CA ARG A 570 16.76 40.33 -29.60
C ARG A 570 15.40 40.18 -28.93
N SER A 571 15.30 39.25 -28.00
CA SER A 571 14.21 39.13 -27.05
C SER A 571 14.82 38.97 -25.65
N THR A 572 14.30 39.72 -24.69
CA THR A 572 14.89 39.91 -23.34
C THR A 572 13.81 39.95 -22.26
N ALA A 573 12.88 39.00 -22.30
CA ALA A 573 11.79 38.89 -21.36
C ALA A 573 12.32 38.42 -19.98
N SER A 574 11.99 39.17 -18.93
CA SER A 574 12.58 38.93 -17.61
C SER A 574 12.13 37.62 -16.95
N GLY A 575 13.05 36.96 -16.24
CA GLY A 575 12.74 35.76 -15.45
C GLY A 575 12.64 34.52 -16.33
N ASN A 576 11.71 33.60 -16.03
CA ASN A 576 11.59 32.33 -16.77
C ASN A 576 10.57 32.38 -17.92
N THR A 577 10.25 33.57 -18.42
CA THR A 577 9.33 33.75 -19.55
C THR A 577 9.95 33.29 -20.85
N SER A 578 9.18 32.60 -21.70
CA SER A 578 9.65 32.18 -23.01
C SER A 578 10.08 33.37 -23.88
N GLU A 579 11.16 33.20 -24.63
CA GLU A 579 11.62 34.20 -25.60
C GLU A 579 11.12 33.87 -27.01
N SER A 580 10.85 34.89 -27.82
CA SER A 580 10.53 34.66 -29.23
C SER A 580 11.05 35.77 -30.13
N ILE A 581 11.49 35.40 -31.32
CA ILE A 581 11.86 36.34 -32.38
C ILE A 581 11.18 35.89 -33.66
N THR A 582 10.43 36.78 -34.30
CA THR A 582 9.96 36.60 -35.67
C THR A 582 10.59 37.65 -36.58
N ARG A 583 11.16 37.20 -37.69
CA ARG A 583 11.81 38.07 -38.67
C ARG A 583 11.73 37.47 -40.07
N GLN A 584 11.60 38.31 -41.07
CA GLN A 584 11.84 37.86 -42.44
C GLN A 584 13.35 37.93 -42.71
N LEU A 585 13.95 36.82 -43.11
CA LEU A 585 15.37 36.74 -43.43
C LEU A 585 15.54 36.53 -44.93
N ILE A 586 16.49 37.25 -45.53
CA ILE A 586 16.93 37.01 -46.91
C ILE A 586 17.90 35.83 -46.95
N THR A 587 18.13 35.25 -48.13
CA THR A 587 19.13 34.20 -48.32
C THR A 587 20.47 34.60 -47.69
N GLY A 588 21.01 33.74 -46.82
CA GLY A 588 22.24 34.02 -46.11
C GLY A 588 22.50 33.11 -44.92
N ASN A 589 23.63 33.36 -44.27
CA ASN A 589 24.04 32.69 -43.03
C ASN A 589 23.75 33.60 -41.85
N TYR A 590 23.22 33.00 -40.79
CA TYR A 590 22.79 33.68 -39.58
C TYR A 590 23.18 32.86 -38.36
N TYR A 591 23.16 33.51 -37.21
CA TYR A 591 23.36 32.84 -35.93
C TYR A 591 22.23 33.17 -34.97
N VAL A 592 21.90 32.21 -34.12
CA VAL A 592 21.16 32.45 -32.89
C VAL A 592 22.15 32.36 -31.74
N ARG A 593 22.08 33.30 -30.81
CA ARG A 593 22.76 33.20 -29.53
C ARG A 593 21.71 33.12 -28.43
N VAL A 594 21.70 32.03 -27.69
CA VAL A 594 21.03 31.94 -26.39
C VAL A 594 22.09 32.33 -25.35
N TYR A 595 21.75 33.17 -24.38
CA TYR A 595 22.72 33.55 -23.35
C TYR A 595 22.08 33.74 -22.00
N GLN A 596 22.83 33.38 -20.96
CA GLN A 596 22.39 33.54 -19.57
C GLN A 596 22.26 35.02 -19.22
N CYS A 597 21.11 35.40 -18.66
CA CYS A 597 20.90 36.69 -18.01
C CYS A 597 21.06 36.59 -16.50
N SER A 598 20.37 35.65 -15.86
CA SER A 598 20.47 35.42 -14.41
C SER A 598 20.00 34.02 -14.01
N GLY A 599 20.90 33.27 -13.38
CA GLY A 599 20.61 31.93 -12.90
C GLY A 599 20.73 30.88 -14.00
N ASP A 600 20.97 29.66 -13.60
CA ASP A 600 21.26 28.55 -14.50
C ASP A 600 19.94 27.98 -15.02
N THR A 601 19.80 27.83 -16.35
CA THR A 601 18.53 27.38 -16.93
C THR A 601 18.69 26.46 -18.13
N ASN A 602 17.93 25.36 -18.09
CA ASN A 602 17.68 24.57 -19.30
C ASN A 602 16.78 25.39 -20.24
N TYR A 603 16.82 25.06 -21.53
CA TYR A 603 15.91 25.61 -22.50
C TYR A 603 15.57 24.59 -23.59
N SER A 604 14.49 24.87 -24.31
CA SER A 604 14.12 24.25 -25.56
C SER A 604 13.98 25.33 -26.62
N LEU A 605 14.93 25.34 -27.56
CA LEU A 605 15.03 26.25 -28.69
C LEU A 605 14.37 25.62 -29.91
N SER A 606 13.45 26.32 -30.53
CA SER A 606 12.85 25.95 -31.81
C SER A 606 13.15 27.01 -32.85
N LEU A 607 13.75 26.59 -33.96
CA LEU A 607 14.09 27.43 -35.11
C LEU A 607 13.28 26.97 -36.30
N THR A 608 12.43 27.83 -36.84
CA THR A 608 11.66 27.54 -38.05
C THR A 608 11.96 28.62 -39.07
N ALA A 609 12.26 28.19 -40.29
CA ALA A 609 12.20 29.08 -41.44
C ALA A 609 11.20 28.47 -42.41
N THR A 610 10.08 29.14 -42.58
CA THR A 610 9.12 28.78 -43.63
C THR A 610 9.45 29.63 -44.83
N ASP A 611 9.78 28.98 -45.95
CA ASP A 611 9.95 29.69 -47.21
C ASP A 611 8.75 30.58 -47.42
N VAL A 612 9.03 31.87 -47.61
CA VAL A 612 8.02 32.71 -48.24
C VAL A 612 7.92 32.12 -49.63
N ALA A 613 6.74 31.60 -49.99
CA ALA A 613 6.48 31.08 -51.33
C ALA A 613 7.17 32.02 -52.32
N PRO A 614 8.08 31.52 -53.18
CA PRO A 614 8.94 32.39 -53.96
C PRO A 614 8.04 33.37 -54.67
N THR A 615 8.08 34.62 -54.23
CA THR A 615 7.57 35.69 -55.05
C THR A 615 8.44 35.58 -56.30
N PRO A 616 7.83 35.39 -57.49
CA PRO A 616 8.60 35.19 -58.71
C PRO A 616 9.63 36.30 -58.73
N SER A 617 10.92 35.96 -58.78
CA SER A 617 12.00 36.95 -58.80
C SER A 617 11.59 38.03 -59.78
N PRO A 618 11.30 39.27 -59.33
CA PRO A 618 10.58 40.21 -60.13
C PRO A 618 11.40 40.44 -61.39
N THR A 619 10.77 40.21 -62.54
CA THR A 619 11.36 40.70 -63.79
C THR A 619 11.44 42.21 -63.60
N PRO A 620 12.62 42.84 -63.77
CA PRO A 620 12.73 44.29 -63.65
C PRO A 620 11.65 44.92 -64.52
N ILE A 621 10.74 45.65 -63.89
CA ILE A 621 9.64 46.30 -64.62
C ILE A 621 10.32 47.28 -65.57
N PRO A 622 10.09 47.18 -66.90
CA PRO A 622 10.68 48.12 -67.84
C PRO A 622 10.39 49.55 -67.39
N THR A 623 11.41 50.41 -67.30
CA THR A 623 11.26 51.78 -66.76
C THR A 623 10.22 52.61 -67.54
N ASP A 624 9.95 52.26 -68.80
CA ASP A 624 8.95 52.88 -69.64
C ASP A 624 7.51 52.37 -69.39
N TRP A 625 7.33 51.22 -68.71
CA TRP A 625 6.02 50.64 -68.40
C TRP A 625 5.12 51.63 -67.67
N TYR A 626 5.65 52.33 -66.66
CA TYR A 626 4.90 53.30 -65.87
C TYR A 626 4.36 54.43 -66.77
N SER A 627 5.22 55.04 -67.59
CA SER A 627 4.82 56.11 -68.52
C SER A 627 3.90 55.66 -69.66
N GLN A 628 3.87 54.35 -69.99
CA GLN A 628 3.02 53.79 -71.04
C GLN A 628 1.63 53.37 -70.54
N ASN A 629 1.51 53.02 -69.25
CA ASN A 629 0.29 52.42 -68.70
C ASN A 629 -0.42 53.31 -67.66
N LEU A 630 0.29 54.28 -67.09
CA LEU A 630 -0.25 55.24 -66.14
C LEU A 630 -0.32 56.64 -66.80
N LYS A 631 -1.16 57.53 -66.26
CA LYS A 631 -1.49 58.84 -66.83
C LYS A 631 -1.14 60.01 -65.93
N ASP A 632 -1.26 59.83 -64.63
CA ASP A 632 -0.96 60.83 -63.63
C ASP A 632 0.55 60.91 -63.36
N ALA A 633 1.10 62.12 -63.41
CA ALA A 633 2.55 62.32 -63.33
C ALA A 633 3.13 62.03 -61.95
N GLN A 634 2.36 62.27 -60.88
CA GLN A 634 2.81 62.01 -59.50
C GLN A 634 2.77 60.51 -59.23
N ILE A 635 1.69 59.83 -59.57
CA ILE A 635 1.57 58.37 -59.43
C ILE A 635 2.62 57.65 -60.26
N ILE A 636 2.92 58.09 -61.50
CA ILE A 636 4.03 57.52 -62.30
C ILE A 636 5.35 57.60 -61.54
N THR A 637 5.67 58.80 -61.04
CA THR A 637 6.93 59.06 -60.35
C THR A 637 7.03 58.22 -59.09
N LEU A 638 5.99 58.23 -58.26
CA LEU A 638 5.98 57.53 -56.98
C LEU A 638 5.95 56.01 -57.17
N ALA A 639 5.10 55.47 -58.05
CA ALA A 639 5.01 54.03 -58.29
C ALA A 639 6.33 53.46 -58.84
N SER A 640 7.01 54.20 -59.72
CA SER A 640 8.32 53.78 -60.25
C SER A 640 9.41 53.75 -59.18
N SER A 641 9.34 54.65 -58.20
CA SER A 641 10.28 54.69 -57.08
C SER A 641 10.00 53.60 -56.05
N LEU A 642 8.73 53.39 -55.69
CA LEU A 642 8.34 52.43 -54.65
C LEU A 642 8.50 50.99 -55.15
N ALA A 643 8.13 50.72 -56.40
CA ALA A 643 8.26 49.39 -57.01
C ALA A 643 9.62 49.15 -57.68
N ALA A 644 10.66 49.89 -57.28
CA ALA A 644 12.01 49.71 -57.83
C ALA A 644 12.60 48.32 -57.50
N ASP A 645 12.14 47.70 -56.42
CA ASP A 645 12.42 46.32 -56.04
C ASP A 645 11.52 45.30 -56.77
N GLY A 646 10.63 45.76 -57.65
CA GLY A 646 9.64 44.95 -58.36
C GLY A 646 8.45 44.52 -57.49
N ASN A 647 8.32 45.07 -56.28
CA ASN A 647 7.25 44.79 -55.35
C ASN A 647 6.43 46.05 -55.03
N LEU A 648 5.12 45.91 -54.83
CA LEU A 648 4.31 46.95 -54.20
C LEU A 648 3.80 46.41 -52.87
N SER A 649 4.50 46.75 -51.79
CA SER A 649 4.14 46.34 -50.44
C SER A 649 2.88 47.07 -49.94
N ARG A 650 2.38 46.65 -48.77
CA ARG A 650 1.29 47.33 -48.07
C ARG A 650 1.57 48.83 -47.90
N ASN A 651 2.77 49.18 -47.48
CA ASN A 651 3.14 50.58 -47.20
C ASN A 651 3.28 51.39 -48.49
N ASP A 652 3.73 50.75 -49.57
CA ASP A 652 3.82 51.39 -50.88
C ASP A 652 2.43 51.70 -51.43
N MET A 653 1.51 50.73 -51.36
CA MET A 653 0.13 50.94 -51.78
C MET A 653 -0.58 52.00 -50.94
N ILE A 654 -0.38 52.04 -49.62
CA ILE A 654 -0.90 53.14 -48.78
C ILE A 654 -0.33 54.48 -49.23
N SER A 655 0.97 54.55 -49.56
CA SER A 655 1.61 55.78 -50.03
C SER A 655 1.02 56.23 -51.37
N LEU A 656 0.81 55.30 -52.31
CA LEU A 656 0.17 55.57 -53.61
C LEU A 656 -1.27 56.05 -53.47
N PHE A 657 -2.07 55.41 -52.61
CA PHE A 657 -3.43 55.86 -52.32
C PHE A 657 -3.47 57.26 -51.68
N ARG A 658 -2.42 57.62 -50.93
CA ARG A 658 -2.29 58.94 -50.33
C ARG A 658 -1.76 60.00 -51.29
N ASP A 659 -0.96 59.60 -52.25
CA ASP A 659 -0.38 60.51 -53.25
C ASP A 659 -1.41 60.91 -54.29
N ALA A 660 -2.32 59.99 -54.64
CA ALA A 660 -3.51 60.23 -55.48
C ALA A 660 -4.53 61.23 -54.89
N LYS A 661 -4.11 62.09 -53.96
CA LYS A 661 -4.90 63.12 -53.29
C LYS A 661 -4.35 64.53 -53.60
N ASP A 662 -3.52 64.66 -54.64
CA ASP A 662 -2.74 65.89 -54.88
C ASP A 662 -3.61 67.13 -55.20
N GLY A 663 -4.87 66.91 -55.60
CA GLY A 663 -5.89 67.93 -55.88
C GLY A 663 -7.05 68.02 -54.87
N GLY A 664 -7.01 67.29 -53.75
CA GLY A 664 -8.06 67.25 -52.73
C GLY A 664 -9.31 66.39 -53.06
N VAL A 665 -9.37 65.90 -54.30
CA VAL A 665 -10.36 64.92 -54.80
C VAL A 665 -9.68 64.00 -55.80
N ILE A 666 -10.16 62.75 -55.90
CA ILE A 666 -9.68 61.77 -56.88
C ILE A 666 -10.16 62.15 -58.28
N ASP A 667 -9.26 62.38 -59.22
CA ASP A 667 -9.58 62.64 -60.61
C ASP A 667 -9.66 61.35 -61.48
N ALA A 668 -9.93 61.54 -62.77
CA ALA A 668 -10.11 60.42 -63.69
C ALA A 668 -8.80 59.68 -64.02
N ASN A 669 -7.66 60.37 -64.02
CA ASN A 669 -6.35 59.77 -64.29
C ASN A 669 -5.88 59.00 -63.06
N GLU A 670 -5.96 59.60 -61.87
CA GLU A 670 -5.58 58.97 -60.61
C GLU A 670 -6.34 57.65 -60.38
N LEU A 671 -7.67 57.68 -60.54
CA LEU A 671 -8.48 56.47 -60.40
C LEU A 671 -8.15 55.40 -61.46
N THR A 672 -7.84 55.82 -62.68
CA THR A 672 -7.42 54.88 -63.74
C THR A 672 -6.09 54.22 -63.38
N ASP A 673 -5.14 54.98 -62.86
CA ASP A 673 -3.80 54.51 -62.54
C ASP A 673 -3.81 53.58 -61.34
N LEU A 674 -4.52 53.92 -60.26
CA LEU A 674 -4.69 53.05 -59.10
C LEU A 674 -5.29 51.69 -59.50
N ARG A 675 -6.32 51.68 -60.35
CA ARG A 675 -6.93 50.44 -60.86
C ARG A 675 -5.98 49.66 -61.77
N THR A 676 -5.14 50.37 -62.54
CA THR A 676 -4.13 49.76 -63.40
C THR A 676 -3.04 49.08 -62.58
N LEU A 677 -2.55 49.71 -61.51
CA LEU A 677 -1.59 49.12 -60.57
C LEU A 677 -2.15 47.86 -59.91
N VAL A 678 -3.39 47.92 -59.41
CA VAL A 678 -4.05 46.77 -58.75
C VAL A 678 -4.30 45.61 -59.70
N SER A 679 -4.81 45.88 -60.92
CA SER A 679 -5.05 44.83 -61.92
C SER A 679 -3.76 44.16 -62.41
N ASN A 680 -2.63 44.85 -62.31
CA ASN A 680 -1.29 44.32 -62.58
C ASN A 680 -0.56 43.87 -61.31
N SER A 681 -1.27 43.58 -60.22
CA SER A 681 -0.69 43.10 -58.94
C SER A 681 0.34 41.96 -59.08
N THR A 682 0.18 41.07 -60.05
CA THR A 682 1.15 39.99 -60.34
C THR A 682 2.47 40.52 -60.91
N LEU A 683 2.45 41.61 -61.70
CA LEU A 683 3.66 42.28 -62.19
C LEU A 683 4.49 42.85 -61.03
N PHE A 684 3.80 43.36 -60.01
CA PHE A 684 4.40 43.99 -58.83
C PHE A 684 4.55 43.04 -57.64
N THR A 685 4.55 41.72 -57.87
CA THR A 685 4.73 40.69 -56.83
C THR A 685 3.96 40.92 -55.52
N MET A 686 2.80 41.58 -55.59
CA MET A 686 2.04 41.99 -54.40
C MET A 686 1.61 40.75 -53.61
N ALA A 687 1.78 40.78 -52.29
CA ALA A 687 1.20 39.77 -51.41
C ALA A 687 -0.32 39.70 -51.62
N ASP A 688 -0.92 38.49 -51.51
CA ASP A 688 -2.35 38.29 -51.75
C ASP A 688 -3.24 39.22 -50.92
N SER A 689 -2.87 39.45 -49.66
CA SER A 689 -3.55 40.40 -48.78
C SER A 689 -3.49 41.83 -49.32
N VAL A 690 -2.33 42.29 -49.77
CA VAL A 690 -2.14 43.64 -50.34
C VAL A 690 -2.95 43.79 -51.62
N LYS A 691 -2.92 42.78 -52.50
CA LYS A 691 -3.70 42.74 -53.74
C LYS A 691 -5.20 42.84 -53.45
N VAL A 692 -5.72 41.98 -52.57
CA VAL A 692 -7.16 41.92 -52.26
C VAL A 692 -7.61 43.22 -51.60
N LEU A 693 -6.89 43.71 -50.59
CA LEU A 693 -7.24 44.94 -49.88
C LEU A 693 -7.14 46.17 -50.79
N SER A 694 -6.12 46.26 -51.64
CA SER A 694 -6.01 47.35 -52.63
C SER A 694 -7.15 47.31 -53.65
N ASN A 695 -7.59 46.12 -54.06
CA ASN A 695 -8.75 45.96 -54.93
C ASN A 695 -10.05 46.44 -54.29
N LYS A 696 -10.23 46.21 -52.99
CA LYS A 696 -11.38 46.72 -52.24
C LYS A 696 -11.39 48.25 -52.14
N ILE A 697 -10.23 48.90 -52.17
CA ILE A 697 -10.12 50.37 -52.21
C ILE A 697 -10.37 50.90 -53.64
N ALA A 698 -9.61 50.43 -54.63
CA ALA A 698 -9.54 51.06 -55.95
C ALA A 698 -10.74 50.76 -56.89
N ASN A 699 -11.27 49.53 -56.85
CA ASN A 699 -12.33 49.10 -57.76
C ASN A 699 -13.70 49.27 -57.13
N SER A 700 -14.07 48.37 -56.23
CA SER A 700 -15.29 48.43 -55.42
C SER A 700 -15.36 47.22 -54.48
N ASP A 701 -15.95 47.39 -53.31
CA ASP A 701 -16.36 46.30 -52.44
C ASP A 701 -17.77 46.58 -51.87
N VAL A 702 -18.56 45.54 -51.68
CA VAL A 702 -19.93 45.69 -51.14
C VAL A 702 -19.91 46.24 -49.71
N ALA A 703 -18.87 45.95 -48.93
CA ALA A 703 -18.71 46.46 -47.57
C ALA A 703 -18.45 47.96 -47.54
N ASN A 704 -17.82 48.54 -48.57
CA ASN A 704 -17.66 50.00 -48.66
C ASN A 704 -19.03 50.69 -48.76
N THR A 705 -19.93 50.15 -49.59
CA THR A 705 -21.29 50.68 -49.71
C THR A 705 -22.08 50.51 -48.42
N ARG A 706 -22.00 49.33 -47.79
CA ARG A 706 -22.75 49.00 -46.56
C ARG A 706 -22.27 49.81 -45.35
N SER A 707 -20.98 50.13 -45.26
CA SER A 707 -20.41 50.97 -44.20
C SER A 707 -20.80 52.45 -44.31
N GLY A 708 -21.36 52.87 -45.45
CA GLY A 708 -21.64 54.27 -45.74
C GLY A 708 -20.41 55.08 -46.19
N ILE A 709 -19.21 54.48 -46.24
CA ILE A 709 -18.00 55.12 -46.80
C ILE A 709 -18.15 55.30 -48.32
N GLY A 710 -18.77 54.34 -49.00
CA GLY A 710 -18.93 54.31 -50.45
C GLY A 710 -17.66 53.86 -51.19
N ASN A 711 -17.85 53.34 -52.41
CA ASN A 711 -16.72 52.96 -53.28
C ASN A 711 -16.00 54.19 -53.84
N LEU A 712 -14.73 54.02 -54.22
CA LEU A 712 -13.94 55.07 -54.85
C LEU A 712 -14.44 55.37 -56.27
N PHE A 713 -14.68 56.64 -56.58
CA PHE A 713 -15.08 57.12 -57.91
C PHE A 713 -14.45 58.49 -58.20
N VAL A 714 -14.54 58.95 -59.45
CA VAL A 714 -14.03 60.28 -59.84
C VAL A 714 -14.81 61.37 -59.10
N GLY A 715 -14.10 62.20 -58.33
CA GLY A 715 -14.66 63.20 -57.42
C GLY A 715 -14.76 62.73 -55.97
N SER A 716 -14.33 61.51 -55.64
CA SER A 716 -14.18 61.06 -54.25
C SER A 716 -13.25 62.01 -53.48
N SER A 717 -13.64 62.39 -52.26
CA SER A 717 -12.83 63.29 -51.43
C SER A 717 -11.64 62.57 -50.76
N ASP A 718 -10.64 63.35 -50.33
CA ASP A 718 -9.55 62.86 -49.48
C ASP A 718 -10.03 62.13 -48.23
N THR A 719 -11.12 62.61 -47.63
CA THR A 719 -11.72 61.98 -46.45
C THR A 719 -12.27 60.59 -46.79
N GLN A 720 -12.87 60.43 -47.97
CA GLN A 720 -13.34 59.11 -48.41
C GLN A 720 -12.17 58.16 -48.64
N MET A 721 -11.10 58.63 -49.29
CA MET A 721 -9.88 57.83 -49.50
C MET A 721 -9.24 57.40 -48.16
N GLU A 722 -9.03 58.31 -47.21
CA GLU A 722 -8.48 57.98 -45.90
C GLU A 722 -9.39 57.03 -45.09
N ASN A 723 -10.71 57.16 -45.22
CA ASN A 723 -11.65 56.21 -44.59
C ASN A 723 -11.54 54.80 -45.21
N LEU A 724 -11.32 54.69 -46.53
CA LEU A 724 -11.10 53.40 -47.20
C LEU A 724 -9.75 52.78 -46.83
N ILE A 725 -8.67 53.57 -46.80
CA ILE A 725 -7.35 53.13 -46.28
C ILE A 725 -7.50 52.70 -44.82
N GLY A 726 -8.18 53.51 -44.02
CA GLY A 726 -8.50 53.26 -42.63
C GLY A 726 -9.19 51.91 -42.42
N LYS A 727 -10.22 51.64 -43.23
CA LYS A 727 -10.96 50.38 -43.20
C LYS A 727 -10.10 49.18 -43.59
N TRP A 728 -9.45 49.23 -44.75
CA TRP A 728 -8.85 48.02 -45.35
C TRP A 728 -7.41 47.78 -44.94
N PHE A 729 -6.62 48.84 -44.76
CA PHE A 729 -5.21 48.70 -44.38
C PHE A 729 -4.96 48.98 -42.90
N LEU A 730 -5.70 49.88 -42.25
CA LEU A 730 -5.38 50.29 -40.87
C LEU A 730 -6.35 49.72 -39.82
N GLY A 731 -7.41 49.04 -40.23
CA GLY A 731 -8.39 48.43 -39.34
C GLY A 731 -9.16 49.39 -38.43
N THR A 732 -9.27 50.67 -38.81
CA THR A 732 -9.93 51.73 -38.02
C THR A 732 -11.46 51.74 -38.17
N ALA A 733 -12.00 51.05 -39.17
CA ALA A 733 -13.44 50.83 -39.32
C ALA A 733 -13.93 49.73 -38.37
N ARG A 734 -13.93 50.03 -37.08
CA ARG A 734 -14.21 49.06 -36.00
C ARG A 734 -15.68 48.61 -35.99
N PRO A 735 -15.98 47.36 -35.63
CA PRO A 735 -17.36 46.88 -35.51
C PRO A 735 -18.19 47.67 -34.50
N VAL A 736 -19.47 47.87 -34.82
CA VAL A 736 -20.45 48.40 -33.87
C VAL A 736 -20.62 47.42 -32.71
N THR A 737 -20.64 47.96 -31.49
CA THR A 737 -20.83 47.23 -30.23
C THR A 737 -22.19 47.56 -29.61
N GLY A 738 -22.57 46.86 -28.53
CA GLY A 738 -23.72 47.26 -27.70
C GLY A 738 -23.56 48.65 -27.07
N SER A 739 -24.69 49.23 -26.63
CA SER A 739 -24.72 50.55 -26.00
C SER A 739 -23.94 50.58 -24.68
N GLY A 740 -23.14 51.63 -24.46
CA GLY A 740 -22.41 51.86 -23.20
C GLY A 740 -21.02 51.20 -23.13
N LEU A 741 -20.52 50.66 -24.25
CA LEU A 741 -19.20 50.04 -24.35
C LEU A 741 -18.17 50.98 -25.00
N THR A 742 -16.90 50.78 -24.68
CA THR A 742 -15.79 51.60 -25.22
C THR A 742 -14.72 50.74 -25.86
N TYR A 743 -14.14 51.23 -26.95
CA TYR A 743 -12.95 50.64 -27.54
C TYR A 743 -11.69 51.14 -26.82
N SER A 744 -10.93 50.23 -26.22
CA SER A 744 -9.68 50.53 -25.50
C SER A 744 -8.49 49.90 -26.22
N TYR A 745 -7.35 50.58 -26.22
CA TYR A 745 -6.09 50.03 -26.75
C TYR A 745 -5.59 48.92 -25.83
N VAL A 746 -5.50 47.68 -26.32
CA VAL A 746 -5.17 46.53 -25.47
C VAL A 746 -3.67 46.20 -25.56
N GLY A 747 -3.00 46.10 -24.40
CA GLY A 747 -1.62 45.63 -24.25
C GLY A 747 -1.49 44.12 -24.48
N GLY A 748 -0.26 43.60 -24.48
CA GLY A 748 0.03 42.18 -24.66
C GLY A 748 0.52 41.78 -26.05
N SER A 749 0.59 40.49 -26.31
CA SER A 749 1.13 39.93 -27.55
C SER A 749 0.03 39.23 -28.36
N LEU A 750 0.26 39.06 -29.67
CA LEU A 750 -0.68 38.28 -30.50
C LEU A 750 -0.81 36.85 -29.96
N PHE A 751 0.34 36.22 -29.67
CA PHE A 751 0.46 34.92 -29.00
C PHE A 751 1.40 35.10 -27.79
N GLN A 752 1.06 34.59 -26.61
CA GLN A 752 1.79 34.82 -25.36
C GLN A 752 2.39 33.53 -24.76
N ASN A 753 1.67 32.40 -24.80
CA ASN A 753 2.15 31.10 -24.28
C ASN A 753 1.97 29.94 -25.26
N GLY A 754 1.89 30.26 -26.56
CA GLY A 754 1.49 29.31 -27.59
C GLY A 754 -0.04 29.19 -27.68
N LEU A 755 -0.51 28.76 -28.85
CA LEU A 755 -1.95 28.61 -29.10
C LEU A 755 -2.53 27.47 -28.27
N SER A 756 -3.53 27.78 -27.45
CA SER A 756 -4.24 26.78 -26.65
C SER A 756 -5.75 26.91 -26.79
N ALA A 757 -6.46 25.78 -26.69
CA ALA A 757 -7.90 25.79 -26.52
C ALA A 757 -8.33 26.58 -25.26
N ASP A 758 -7.47 26.64 -24.25
CA ASP A 758 -7.71 27.34 -23.00
C ASP A 758 -7.63 28.85 -23.09
N ASP A 759 -7.15 29.41 -24.21
CA ASP A 759 -7.19 30.85 -24.47
C ASP A 759 -8.63 31.30 -24.78
N VAL A 760 -9.48 30.36 -25.19
CA VAL A 760 -10.80 30.64 -25.72
C VAL A 760 -11.83 30.71 -24.60
N TYR A 761 -12.31 31.94 -24.37
CA TYR A 761 -13.45 32.27 -23.53
C TYR A 761 -14.42 33.16 -24.30
N GLN A 762 -15.65 32.67 -24.47
CA GLN A 762 -16.72 33.44 -25.09
C GLN A 762 -17.18 34.58 -24.18
N GLY A 763 -17.41 35.76 -24.77
CA GLY A 763 -18.03 36.89 -24.09
C GLY A 763 -19.50 37.11 -24.45
N ALA A 764 -19.93 38.37 -24.40
CA ALA A 764 -21.32 38.79 -24.52
C ALA A 764 -21.85 38.85 -25.98
N VAL A 765 -21.61 37.81 -26.77
CA VAL A 765 -22.15 37.63 -28.14
C VAL A 765 -22.48 36.15 -28.38
N GLY A 766 -23.54 35.87 -29.14
CA GLY A 766 -24.03 34.52 -29.38
C GLY A 766 -23.24 33.74 -30.45
N ASP A 767 -21.92 33.86 -30.50
CA ASP A 767 -21.04 33.30 -31.52
C ASP A 767 -20.40 31.96 -31.14
N CYS A 768 -21.06 31.15 -30.31
CA CYS A 768 -20.45 29.97 -29.67
C CYS A 768 -19.85 28.98 -30.68
N TYR A 769 -20.49 28.88 -31.84
CA TYR A 769 -20.03 28.07 -32.97
C TYR A 769 -18.64 28.51 -33.49
N TYR A 770 -18.34 29.80 -33.45
CA TYR A 770 -17.06 30.36 -33.88
C TYR A 770 -15.96 30.05 -32.88
N VAL A 771 -16.14 30.49 -31.64
CA VAL A 771 -15.13 30.30 -30.59
C VAL A 771 -14.92 28.82 -30.22
N ALA A 772 -15.95 27.97 -30.16
CA ALA A 772 -15.76 26.53 -29.93
C ALA A 772 -14.95 25.87 -31.06
N THR A 773 -15.12 26.34 -32.30
CA THR A 773 -14.34 25.84 -33.43
C THR A 773 -12.90 26.33 -33.36
N LEU A 774 -12.66 27.60 -33.00
CA LEU A 774 -11.31 28.11 -32.78
C LEU A 774 -10.56 27.34 -31.69
N ALA A 775 -11.25 26.98 -30.60
CA ALA A 775 -10.67 26.14 -29.55
C ALA A 775 -10.25 24.77 -30.09
N SER A 776 -11.11 24.14 -30.91
CA SER A 776 -10.78 22.86 -31.55
C SER A 776 -9.62 22.97 -32.54
N ILE A 777 -9.54 24.05 -33.32
CA ILE A 777 -8.42 24.29 -34.23
C ILE A 777 -7.13 24.53 -33.45
N ALA A 778 -7.16 25.30 -32.36
CA ALA A 778 -5.99 25.55 -31.52
C ALA A 778 -5.43 24.25 -30.91
N GLN A 779 -6.32 23.34 -30.51
CA GLN A 779 -5.94 22.03 -29.98
C GLN A 779 -5.35 21.10 -31.05
N GLU A 780 -6.02 20.97 -32.20
CA GLU A 780 -5.72 19.89 -33.15
C GLU A 780 -4.80 20.33 -34.30
N LYS A 781 -4.87 21.61 -34.68
CA LYS A 781 -4.19 22.17 -35.87
C LYS A 781 -3.80 23.66 -35.68
N PRO A 782 -2.99 24.01 -34.65
CA PRO A 782 -2.70 25.40 -34.28
C PRO A 782 -2.10 26.24 -35.43
N ASP A 783 -1.33 25.61 -36.34
CA ASP A 783 -0.74 26.29 -37.50
C ASP A 783 -1.77 26.98 -38.39
N TYR A 784 -3.02 26.51 -38.45
CA TYR A 784 -4.06 27.18 -39.24
C TYR A 784 -4.48 28.51 -38.63
N ILE A 785 -4.43 28.65 -37.30
CA ILE A 785 -4.65 29.94 -36.62
C ILE A 785 -3.41 30.79 -36.74
N GLN A 786 -2.21 30.24 -36.50
CA GLN A 786 -0.99 31.04 -36.60
C GLN A 786 -0.84 31.67 -38.00
N ASN A 787 -1.05 30.88 -39.05
CA ASN A 787 -0.95 31.32 -40.45
C ASN A 787 -2.18 32.11 -40.94
N MET A 788 -3.23 32.28 -40.14
CA MET A 788 -4.34 33.17 -40.50
C MET A 788 -4.00 34.64 -40.25
N PHE A 789 -3.01 34.92 -39.38
CA PHE A 789 -2.61 36.27 -39.01
C PHE A 789 -1.35 36.72 -39.75
N THR A 790 -1.35 37.98 -40.16
CA THR A 790 -0.15 38.74 -40.54
C THR A 790 -0.06 39.93 -39.61
N ASP A 791 0.98 39.98 -38.78
CA ASP A 791 1.33 41.18 -38.02
C ASP A 791 1.99 42.18 -38.96
N ASN A 792 1.37 43.35 -39.12
CA ASN A 792 1.84 44.38 -40.04
C ASN A 792 2.97 45.24 -39.45
N GLY A 793 3.37 45.01 -38.18
CA GLY A 793 4.43 45.74 -37.50
C GLY A 793 4.07 47.17 -37.08
N ASP A 794 2.81 47.57 -37.28
CA ASP A 794 2.28 48.90 -36.98
C ASP A 794 1.10 48.87 -36.01
N ASN A 795 1.01 47.81 -35.20
CA ASN A 795 -0.12 47.53 -34.29
C ASN A 795 -1.45 47.23 -35.01
N THR A 796 -1.38 46.78 -36.26
CA THR A 796 -2.52 46.22 -36.99
C THR A 796 -2.22 44.80 -37.42
N PHE A 797 -3.28 44.01 -37.57
CA PHE A 797 -3.20 42.61 -37.93
C PHE A 797 -4.13 42.33 -39.10
N THR A 798 -3.60 41.76 -40.17
CA THR A 798 -4.39 41.29 -41.29
C THR A 798 -4.75 39.82 -41.07
N VAL A 799 -6.03 39.50 -41.15
CA VAL A 799 -6.61 38.19 -40.85
C VAL A 799 -7.21 37.59 -42.10
N ARG A 800 -6.80 36.37 -42.44
CA ARG A 800 -7.26 35.61 -43.60
C ARG A 800 -8.47 34.75 -43.24
N PHE A 801 -9.47 34.77 -44.12
CA PHE A 801 -10.58 33.82 -44.12
C PHE A 801 -10.77 33.21 -45.51
N TYR A 802 -11.44 32.08 -45.60
CA TYR A 802 -11.76 31.38 -46.83
C TYR A 802 -13.26 31.37 -47.11
N ASN A 803 -13.62 31.37 -48.39
CA ASN A 803 -14.96 31.04 -48.86
C ASN A 803 -14.82 30.19 -50.12
N ASN A 804 -15.27 28.94 -50.04
CA ASN A 804 -15.11 27.96 -51.12
C ASN A 804 -13.64 27.86 -51.63
N GLY A 805 -12.68 27.87 -50.69
CA GLY A 805 -11.24 27.81 -50.99
C GLY A 805 -10.60 29.12 -51.44
N VAL A 806 -11.37 30.18 -51.68
CA VAL A 806 -10.84 31.50 -52.05
C VAL A 806 -10.57 32.31 -50.79
N ALA A 807 -9.35 32.83 -50.64
CA ALA A 807 -8.97 33.65 -49.51
C ALA A 807 -9.50 35.09 -49.64
N ASP A 808 -9.96 35.64 -48.52
CA ASP A 808 -10.24 37.06 -48.33
C ASP A 808 -9.59 37.55 -47.03
N TYR A 809 -9.39 38.86 -46.94
CA TYR A 809 -8.60 39.49 -45.90
C TYR A 809 -9.34 40.68 -45.27
N VAL A 810 -9.13 40.82 -43.97
CA VAL A 810 -9.62 41.93 -43.14
C VAL A 810 -8.48 42.42 -42.27
N THR A 811 -8.32 43.73 -42.11
CA THR A 811 -7.33 44.28 -41.18
C THR A 811 -8.01 44.81 -39.93
N VAL A 812 -7.48 44.48 -38.76
CA VAL A 812 -7.96 44.97 -37.46
C VAL A 812 -6.86 45.69 -36.70
N ASP A 813 -7.22 46.78 -36.01
CA ASP A 813 -6.32 47.44 -35.06
C ASP A 813 -6.41 46.79 -33.65
N ARG A 814 -5.52 47.21 -32.74
CA ARG A 814 -5.46 46.76 -31.34
C ARG A 814 -6.57 47.25 -30.41
N TYR A 815 -7.49 48.08 -30.89
CA TYR A 815 -8.55 48.56 -30.03
C TYR A 815 -9.66 47.53 -29.95
N LEU A 816 -9.96 47.02 -28.76
CA LEU A 816 -11.00 46.01 -28.54
C LEU A 816 -12.11 46.54 -27.63
N PRO A 817 -13.34 46.03 -27.75
CA PRO A 817 -14.44 46.43 -26.87
C PRO A 817 -14.20 46.03 -25.42
N THR A 818 -14.36 47.00 -24.54
CA THR A 818 -14.20 46.85 -23.09
C THR A 818 -15.43 47.34 -22.35
N TYR A 819 -15.71 46.71 -21.21
CA TYR A 819 -16.55 47.30 -20.18
C TYR A 819 -15.85 48.52 -19.57
N SER A 820 -16.59 49.36 -18.85
CA SER A 820 -16.02 50.49 -18.10
C SER A 820 -14.97 50.05 -17.06
N SER A 821 -14.98 48.79 -16.64
CA SER A 821 -13.96 48.19 -15.78
C SER A 821 -12.64 47.88 -16.49
N GLY A 822 -12.60 47.96 -17.82
CA GLY A 822 -11.42 47.60 -18.63
C GLY A 822 -11.32 46.11 -18.99
N ASN A 823 -12.33 45.30 -18.64
CA ASN A 823 -12.39 43.90 -19.03
C ASN A 823 -12.96 43.73 -20.44
N ALA A 824 -12.56 42.66 -21.13
CA ALA A 824 -13.11 42.30 -22.44
C ALA A 824 -14.63 42.11 -22.40
N VAL A 825 -15.33 42.54 -23.44
CA VAL A 825 -16.79 42.35 -23.57
C VAL A 825 -17.13 41.05 -24.29
N TYR A 826 -16.44 40.79 -25.40
CA TYR A 826 -16.65 39.63 -26.25
C TYR A 826 -15.55 38.59 -25.98
N ALA A 827 -15.04 37.88 -26.98
CA ALA A 827 -13.89 37.00 -26.77
C ALA A 827 -12.71 37.80 -26.17
N GLY A 828 -12.19 37.28 -25.06
CA GLY A 828 -11.22 37.99 -24.24
C GLY A 828 -9.77 37.57 -24.46
N TRP A 829 -8.92 38.00 -23.54
CA TRP A 829 -7.47 37.78 -23.54
C TRP A 829 -6.99 37.20 -22.21
N GLY A 830 -7.75 36.26 -21.64
CA GLY A 830 -7.39 35.57 -20.38
C GLY A 830 -7.75 36.30 -19.07
N GLY A 831 -8.66 37.28 -19.11
CA GLY A 831 -9.29 37.86 -17.90
C GLY A 831 -8.54 38.99 -17.19
N GLY A 832 -7.39 39.44 -17.73
CA GLY A 832 -6.63 40.59 -17.22
C GLY A 832 -7.18 41.96 -17.62
N SER A 833 -6.69 43.02 -16.97
CA SER A 833 -6.92 44.40 -17.40
C SER A 833 -6.43 44.60 -18.83
N TYR A 834 -7.15 45.39 -19.64
CA TYR A 834 -6.73 45.73 -21.01
C TYR A 834 -5.32 46.35 -21.11
N THR A 835 -4.76 46.86 -20.02
CA THR A 835 -3.40 47.43 -19.99
C THR A 835 -2.28 46.40 -19.75
N SER A 836 -2.63 45.16 -19.41
CA SER A 836 -1.62 44.13 -19.10
C SER A 836 -0.81 43.74 -20.34
N THR A 837 0.51 43.59 -20.15
CA THR A 837 1.43 43.07 -21.17
C THR A 837 1.41 41.55 -21.25
N SER A 838 0.71 40.86 -20.34
CA SER A 838 0.54 39.40 -20.35
C SER A 838 -0.69 38.94 -21.13
N ASN A 839 -1.45 39.87 -21.73
CA ASN A 839 -2.66 39.54 -22.47
C ASN A 839 -2.33 38.81 -23.77
N GLU A 840 -3.11 37.78 -24.09
CA GLU A 840 -3.02 37.01 -25.34
C GLU A 840 -4.19 37.37 -26.26
N LEU A 841 -3.89 37.94 -27.44
CA LEU A 841 -4.89 38.70 -28.19
C LEU A 841 -5.53 37.96 -29.37
N TRP A 842 -5.00 36.80 -29.78
CA TRP A 842 -5.41 36.16 -31.03
C TRP A 842 -6.92 35.86 -31.09
N VAL A 843 -7.55 35.40 -30.00
CA VAL A 843 -8.99 35.08 -29.99
C VAL A 843 -9.83 36.33 -30.23
N ALA A 844 -9.55 37.39 -29.48
CA ALA A 844 -10.27 38.66 -29.55
C ALA A 844 -10.09 39.35 -30.92
N LEU A 845 -8.89 39.28 -31.50
CA LEU A 845 -8.59 39.84 -32.81
C LEU A 845 -9.22 39.02 -33.95
N ALA A 846 -9.24 37.69 -33.83
CA ALA A 846 -9.93 36.80 -34.78
C ALA A 846 -11.44 37.09 -34.81
N GLU A 847 -12.07 37.14 -33.63
CA GLU A 847 -13.49 37.46 -33.47
C GLU A 847 -13.82 38.85 -34.00
N LYS A 848 -12.99 39.86 -33.70
CA LYS A 848 -13.16 41.21 -34.25
C LYS A 848 -13.08 41.22 -35.79
N ALA A 849 -12.11 40.53 -36.37
CA ALA A 849 -11.96 40.45 -37.82
C ALA A 849 -13.16 39.73 -38.45
N TYR A 850 -13.68 38.69 -37.79
CA TYR A 850 -14.86 37.96 -38.23
C TYR A 850 -16.15 38.81 -38.16
N ALA A 851 -16.26 39.68 -37.15
CA ALA A 851 -17.33 40.68 -37.06
C ALA A 851 -17.24 41.76 -38.16
N GLN A 852 -16.03 42.19 -38.53
CA GLN A 852 -15.84 43.10 -39.67
C GLN A 852 -16.16 42.41 -41.02
N LEU A 853 -15.77 41.15 -41.16
CA LEU A 853 -16.03 40.34 -42.35
C LEU A 853 -17.54 40.16 -42.64
N ALA A 854 -18.39 40.27 -41.61
CA ALA A 854 -19.84 40.21 -41.74
C ALA A 854 -20.39 41.27 -42.69
N GLU A 855 -19.76 42.43 -42.77
CA GLU A 855 -20.18 43.49 -43.68
C GLU A 855 -19.98 43.12 -45.16
N SER A 856 -18.99 42.28 -45.47
CA SER A 856 -18.80 41.70 -46.80
C SER A 856 -19.80 40.57 -47.08
N GLY A 857 -20.50 40.06 -46.06
CA GLY A 857 -21.43 38.93 -46.14
C GLY A 857 -20.74 37.56 -46.15
N TRP A 858 -19.47 37.51 -45.70
CA TRP A 858 -18.63 36.31 -45.77
C TRP A 858 -18.67 35.48 -44.49
N SER A 859 -18.81 36.09 -43.30
CA SER A 859 -18.93 35.35 -42.04
C SER A 859 -20.29 34.66 -41.93
N ARG A 860 -21.37 35.42 -42.11
CA ARG A 860 -22.76 34.92 -42.16
C ARG A 860 -23.51 35.50 -43.35
N SER A 861 -24.13 34.63 -44.14
CA SER A 861 -24.92 35.02 -45.31
C SER A 861 -26.18 35.83 -44.97
N SER A 862 -26.69 35.71 -43.73
CA SER A 862 -27.91 36.38 -43.25
C SER A 862 -27.67 37.79 -42.70
N THR A 863 -26.41 38.23 -42.59
CA THR A 863 -26.04 39.52 -41.99
C THR A 863 -25.07 40.27 -42.88
N SER A 864 -25.14 41.60 -42.87
CA SER A 864 -24.40 42.44 -43.80
C SER A 864 -23.91 43.75 -43.14
N THR A 865 -23.68 43.71 -41.83
CA THR A 865 -23.26 44.89 -41.04
C THR A 865 -21.95 44.61 -40.31
N ASN A 866 -21.10 45.63 -40.21
CA ASN A 866 -19.87 45.58 -39.42
C ASN A 866 -20.21 45.70 -37.92
N SER A 867 -20.58 44.60 -37.27
CA SER A 867 -20.99 44.60 -35.86
C SER A 867 -20.80 43.24 -35.20
N TYR A 868 -20.51 43.21 -33.90
CA TYR A 868 -20.47 41.95 -33.15
C TYR A 868 -21.83 41.24 -33.12
N ALA A 869 -22.94 41.99 -33.15
CA ALA A 869 -24.27 41.39 -33.23
C ALA A 869 -24.48 40.59 -34.54
N ALA A 870 -23.77 40.93 -35.62
CA ALA A 870 -23.90 40.25 -36.91
C ALA A 870 -23.36 38.80 -36.89
N ILE A 871 -22.44 38.48 -35.97
CA ILE A 871 -21.88 37.12 -35.85
C ILE A 871 -22.64 36.25 -34.85
N SER A 872 -23.79 36.71 -34.33
CA SER A 872 -24.60 35.91 -33.39
C SER A 872 -25.34 34.78 -34.10
N GLY A 873 -25.11 33.53 -33.67
CA GLY A 873 -25.70 32.30 -34.18
C GLY A 873 -25.02 31.75 -35.42
N GLY A 874 -24.84 30.44 -35.55
CA GLY A 874 -24.14 29.83 -36.69
C GLY A 874 -23.83 28.35 -36.46
N TRP A 875 -23.10 27.74 -37.39
CA TRP A 875 -22.70 26.33 -37.37
C TRP A 875 -21.18 26.21 -37.48
N MET A 876 -20.61 25.21 -36.83
CA MET A 876 -19.16 25.03 -36.65
C MET A 876 -18.49 24.66 -37.98
N ASP A 877 -19.16 23.86 -38.81
CA ASP A 877 -18.72 23.46 -40.15
C ASP A 877 -18.29 24.66 -41.02
N THR A 878 -19.02 25.76 -40.91
CA THR A 878 -18.80 26.98 -41.67
C THR A 878 -17.50 27.64 -41.23
N VAL A 879 -17.22 27.62 -39.93
CA VAL A 879 -16.01 28.18 -39.34
C VAL A 879 -14.80 27.33 -39.64
N ILE A 880 -14.93 25.99 -39.62
CA ILE A 880 -13.87 25.09 -40.07
C ILE A 880 -13.46 25.46 -41.49
N ARG A 881 -14.43 25.55 -42.42
CA ARG A 881 -14.15 25.94 -43.82
C ARG A 881 -13.55 27.34 -43.92
N GLN A 882 -14.05 28.31 -43.18
CA GLN A 882 -13.61 29.70 -43.29
C GLN A 882 -12.24 29.96 -42.67
N VAL A 883 -11.86 29.28 -41.60
CA VAL A 883 -10.55 29.47 -40.97
C VAL A 883 -9.50 28.64 -41.70
N THR A 884 -9.84 27.38 -42.02
CA THR A 884 -8.85 26.39 -42.50
C THR A 884 -8.85 26.14 -44.00
N GLY A 885 -9.97 26.39 -44.68
CA GLY A 885 -10.14 26.02 -46.09
C GLY A 885 -10.41 24.53 -46.30
N LEU A 886 -10.42 23.72 -45.24
CA LEU A 886 -10.68 22.29 -45.30
C LEU A 886 -12.15 21.98 -45.57
N GLY A 887 -12.40 20.85 -46.23
CA GLY A 887 -13.74 20.28 -46.33
C GLY A 887 -14.25 19.82 -44.96
N THR A 888 -15.56 19.67 -44.82
CA THR A 888 -16.21 19.29 -43.56
C THR A 888 -17.25 18.21 -43.75
N SER A 889 -17.45 17.42 -42.71
CA SER A 889 -18.54 16.46 -42.60
C SER A 889 -19.37 16.76 -41.35
N SER A 890 -20.66 16.46 -41.39
CA SER A 890 -21.60 16.71 -40.29
C SER A 890 -22.61 15.57 -40.21
N PHE A 891 -22.72 14.95 -39.04
CA PHE A 891 -23.74 13.94 -38.73
C PHE A 891 -24.40 14.24 -37.40
N GLU A 892 -25.72 14.04 -37.35
CA GLU A 892 -26.41 13.90 -36.08
C GLU A 892 -26.01 12.58 -35.41
N ALA A 893 -25.84 12.57 -34.09
CA ALA A 893 -25.40 11.42 -33.32
C ALA A 893 -26.25 10.15 -33.58
N VAL A 894 -27.55 10.31 -33.85
CA VAL A 894 -28.46 9.20 -34.20
C VAL A 894 -28.09 8.48 -35.51
N ASN A 895 -27.33 9.15 -36.40
CA ASN A 895 -26.90 8.64 -37.71
C ASN A 895 -25.43 8.19 -37.72
N MET A 896 -24.78 8.20 -36.55
CA MET A 896 -23.39 7.77 -36.34
C MET A 896 -23.40 6.60 -35.34
N ASN A 897 -22.32 5.83 -35.26
CA ASN A 897 -22.09 4.89 -34.16
C ASN A 897 -20.99 5.36 -33.21
N GLN A 898 -20.98 4.83 -31.98
CA GLN A 898 -20.04 5.24 -30.95
C GLN A 898 -18.57 5.11 -31.37
N THR A 899 -18.22 4.01 -32.05
CA THR A 899 -16.84 3.77 -32.52
C THR A 899 -16.38 4.82 -33.51
N GLN A 900 -17.25 5.31 -34.40
CA GLN A 900 -16.92 6.40 -35.32
C GLN A 900 -16.56 7.68 -34.55
N LEU A 901 -17.32 8.05 -33.52
CA LEU A 901 -17.01 9.22 -32.72
C LEU A 901 -15.71 9.05 -31.93
N ILE A 902 -15.47 7.87 -31.34
CA ILE A 902 -14.22 7.57 -30.66
C ILE A 902 -13.03 7.70 -31.62
N ASN A 903 -13.17 7.23 -32.86
CA ASN A 903 -12.11 7.37 -33.87
C ASN A 903 -11.86 8.82 -34.24
N LEU A 904 -12.91 9.65 -34.33
CA LEU A 904 -12.77 11.10 -34.57
C LEU A 904 -12.08 11.80 -33.41
N VAL A 905 -12.41 11.48 -32.16
CA VAL A 905 -11.74 12.04 -30.98
C VAL A 905 -10.26 11.69 -30.93
N ASN A 906 -9.90 10.50 -31.39
CA ASN A 906 -8.50 10.06 -31.49
C ASN A 906 -7.85 10.42 -32.83
N SER A 907 -8.51 11.24 -33.64
CA SER A 907 -7.96 11.75 -34.90
C SER A 907 -7.57 13.20 -34.69
N ASN A 908 -6.46 13.65 -35.30
CA ASN A 908 -6.05 15.07 -35.30
C ASN A 908 -6.96 15.92 -36.22
N GLN A 909 -8.27 15.64 -36.25
CA GLN A 909 -9.30 16.35 -37.00
C GLN A 909 -9.99 17.33 -36.06
N ILE A 910 -10.35 18.50 -36.58
CA ILE A 910 -11.13 19.50 -35.85
C ILE A 910 -12.51 18.90 -35.57
N LEU A 911 -12.96 18.86 -34.32
CA LEU A 911 -14.14 18.12 -33.89
C LEU A 911 -14.99 18.93 -32.91
N THR A 912 -16.26 19.13 -33.27
CA THR A 912 -17.21 19.93 -32.49
C THR A 912 -18.58 19.24 -32.42
N VAL A 913 -19.39 19.65 -31.46
CA VAL A 913 -20.79 19.23 -31.33
C VAL A 913 -21.70 20.39 -30.97
N GLY A 914 -22.84 20.48 -31.65
CA GLY A 914 -23.89 21.47 -31.39
C GLY A 914 -25.18 20.81 -30.95
N PHE A 915 -25.93 21.49 -30.07
CA PHE A 915 -27.22 21.01 -29.59
C PHE A 915 -28.33 22.02 -29.89
N VAL A 916 -29.36 21.61 -30.65
CA VAL A 916 -30.55 22.44 -30.92
C VAL A 916 -31.86 21.81 -30.42
N TYR A 917 -31.79 20.59 -29.89
CA TYR A 917 -32.93 19.82 -29.39
C TYR A 917 -32.79 19.43 -27.90
N ALA A 918 -31.89 20.07 -27.17
CA ALA A 918 -31.58 19.77 -25.78
C ALA A 918 -32.39 20.61 -24.77
N ALA A 919 -33.54 21.19 -25.18
CA ALA A 919 -34.35 22.02 -24.28
C ALA A 919 -34.83 21.22 -23.06
N GLY A 920 -34.61 21.75 -21.85
CA GLY A 920 -35.04 21.10 -20.59
C GLY A 920 -34.20 19.89 -20.16
N ASN A 921 -32.99 19.71 -20.72
CA ASN A 921 -32.10 18.62 -20.30
C ASN A 921 -31.57 18.82 -18.86
N THR A 922 -31.36 17.71 -18.15
CA THR A 922 -30.77 17.68 -16.80
C THR A 922 -29.28 17.31 -16.83
N LEU A 923 -28.68 17.19 -18.02
CA LEU A 923 -27.32 16.67 -18.23
C LEU A 923 -26.25 17.77 -18.28
N GLY A 924 -26.64 19.03 -18.04
CA GLY A 924 -25.71 20.16 -17.97
C GLY A 924 -25.25 20.71 -19.31
N VAL A 925 -25.75 20.18 -20.44
CA VAL A 925 -25.51 20.78 -21.76
C VAL A 925 -26.46 21.94 -22.01
N VAL A 926 -26.04 22.91 -22.79
CA VAL A 926 -26.83 24.11 -23.10
C VAL A 926 -27.52 23.93 -24.45
N ASN A 927 -28.84 24.18 -24.50
CA ASN A 927 -29.59 24.14 -25.75
C ASN A 927 -29.29 25.38 -26.61
N GLY A 928 -29.16 25.19 -27.92
CA GLY A 928 -28.75 26.23 -28.87
C GLY A 928 -27.25 26.58 -28.76
N HIS A 929 -26.40 25.65 -28.30
CA HIS A 929 -24.99 25.92 -27.99
C HIS A 929 -24.03 24.94 -28.63
N ALA A 930 -22.81 25.41 -28.90
CA ALA A 930 -21.72 24.64 -29.52
C ALA A 930 -20.62 24.32 -28.49
N TYR A 931 -20.01 23.14 -28.64
CA TYR A 931 -18.95 22.61 -27.79
C TYR A 931 -17.83 22.04 -28.66
N THR A 932 -16.61 22.01 -28.12
CA THR A 932 -15.51 21.19 -28.65
C THR A 932 -15.57 19.81 -28.00
N ILE A 933 -15.40 18.73 -28.77
CA ILE A 933 -15.19 17.40 -28.18
C ILE A 933 -13.69 17.20 -28.05
N THR A 934 -13.20 17.05 -26.82
CA THR A 934 -11.75 17.11 -26.54
C THR A 934 -11.16 15.77 -26.10
N ALA A 935 -11.99 14.86 -25.57
CA ALA A 935 -11.52 13.56 -25.09
C ALA A 935 -12.65 12.53 -25.00
N TYR A 936 -12.28 11.25 -24.96
CA TYR A 936 -13.16 10.13 -24.62
C TYR A 936 -12.58 9.38 -23.42
N ASN A 937 -13.34 9.30 -22.33
CA ASN A 937 -12.98 8.57 -21.13
C ASN A 937 -13.54 7.15 -21.21
N ALA A 938 -12.65 6.16 -21.46
CA ALA A 938 -13.05 4.76 -21.59
C ALA A 938 -13.59 4.14 -20.28
N THR A 939 -13.15 4.62 -19.11
CA THR A 939 -13.61 4.12 -17.81
C THR A 939 -15.06 4.47 -17.55
N ASN A 940 -15.43 5.73 -17.79
CA ASN A 940 -16.78 6.24 -17.56
C ASN A 940 -17.67 6.14 -18.82
N GLN A 941 -17.08 5.77 -19.96
CA GLN A 941 -17.70 5.74 -21.28
C GLN A 941 -18.34 7.08 -21.68
N THR A 942 -17.69 8.19 -21.32
CA THR A 942 -18.16 9.56 -21.58
C THR A 942 -17.26 10.29 -22.57
N PHE A 943 -17.86 11.18 -23.36
CA PHE A 943 -17.18 12.17 -24.18
C PHE A 943 -17.12 13.48 -23.42
N HIS A 944 -15.93 14.09 -23.34
CA HIS A 944 -15.74 15.37 -22.71
C HIS A 944 -16.06 16.50 -23.68
N LEU A 945 -17.01 17.36 -23.30
CA LEU A 945 -17.49 18.49 -24.06
C LEU A 945 -16.97 19.79 -23.43
N ARG A 946 -15.99 20.42 -24.07
CA ARG A 946 -15.48 21.73 -23.65
C ARG A 946 -16.45 22.82 -24.08
N ASN A 947 -17.10 23.43 -23.09
CA ASN A 947 -17.90 24.62 -23.30
C ASN A 947 -17.00 25.83 -23.62
N PRO A 948 -17.23 26.56 -24.72
CA PRO A 948 -16.44 27.75 -25.08
C PRO A 948 -16.55 28.91 -24.08
N TRP A 949 -17.46 28.85 -23.11
CA TRP A 949 -17.50 29.80 -21.98
C TRP A 949 -16.31 29.63 -21.01
N GLY A 950 -15.51 28.58 -21.18
CA GLY A 950 -14.39 28.24 -20.29
C GLY A 950 -14.83 27.75 -18.90
N SER A 951 -16.12 27.42 -18.75
CA SER A 951 -16.71 26.84 -17.55
C SER A 951 -17.94 26.02 -17.94
N THR A 952 -18.48 25.24 -17.01
CA THR A 952 -19.68 24.43 -17.28
C THR A 952 -19.47 23.44 -18.44
N HIS A 953 -18.31 22.76 -18.43
CA HIS A 953 -18.04 21.62 -19.29
C HIS A 953 -19.00 20.47 -18.95
N ALA A 954 -19.22 19.55 -19.90
CA ALA A 954 -20.12 18.42 -19.70
C ALA A 954 -19.45 17.11 -20.12
N ASP A 955 -19.68 16.06 -19.35
CA ASP A 955 -19.32 14.69 -19.72
C ASP A 955 -20.59 13.92 -20.04
N VAL A 956 -20.70 13.43 -21.28
CA VAL A 956 -21.91 12.76 -21.77
C VAL A 956 -21.59 11.39 -22.34
N THR A 957 -22.41 10.39 -22.02
CA THR A 957 -22.29 9.06 -22.63
C THR A 957 -22.76 9.09 -24.09
N TRP A 958 -22.42 8.05 -24.85
CA TRP A 958 -22.94 7.87 -26.22
C TRP A 958 -24.48 7.90 -26.26
N SER A 959 -25.14 7.17 -25.36
CA SER A 959 -26.62 7.15 -25.30
C SER A 959 -27.21 8.52 -24.99
N GLN A 960 -26.54 9.31 -24.16
CA GLN A 960 -26.92 10.69 -23.87
C GLN A 960 -26.75 11.59 -25.10
N LEU A 961 -25.62 11.54 -25.81
CA LEU A 961 -25.40 12.28 -27.07
C LEU A 961 -26.47 11.97 -28.12
N VAL A 962 -26.82 10.69 -28.27
CA VAL A 962 -27.90 10.24 -29.17
C VAL A 962 -29.25 10.79 -28.72
N SER A 963 -29.56 10.72 -27.41
CA SER A 963 -30.82 11.25 -26.87
C SER A 963 -30.96 12.77 -27.02
N LEU A 964 -29.84 13.48 -26.92
CA LEU A 964 -29.74 14.93 -27.10
C LEU A 964 -29.70 15.34 -28.57
N ARG A 965 -29.62 14.37 -29.49
CA ARG A 965 -29.53 14.58 -30.94
C ARG A 965 -28.38 15.52 -31.31
N GLY A 966 -27.23 15.33 -30.68
CA GLY A 966 -26.05 16.17 -30.90
C GLY A 966 -25.61 16.15 -32.36
N ILE A 967 -25.37 17.32 -32.95
CA ILE A 967 -24.89 17.47 -34.33
C ILE A 967 -23.37 17.57 -34.27
N ILE A 968 -22.71 16.50 -34.71
CA ILE A 968 -21.26 16.34 -34.66
C ILE A 968 -20.68 16.80 -36.00
N GLU A 969 -19.76 17.75 -35.97
CA GLU A 969 -19.15 18.35 -37.16
C GLU A 969 -17.63 18.26 -37.05
N TRP A 970 -16.99 17.82 -38.14
CA TRP A 970 -15.54 17.66 -38.18
C TRP A 970 -14.90 18.03 -39.52
N SER A 971 -13.62 18.39 -39.48
CA SER A 971 -12.82 18.64 -40.69
C SER A 971 -12.51 17.32 -41.40
N ASN A 972 -12.57 17.27 -42.72
CA ASN A 972 -12.04 16.15 -43.50
C ASN A 972 -10.50 16.09 -43.39
N THR A 973 -9.91 14.92 -43.61
CA THR A 973 -8.46 14.67 -43.53
C THR A 973 -7.68 15.37 -44.61
#